data_AF-T1L4K9-F1
#
_entry.id   AF-T1L4K9-F1
#
_cell.length_a   1.000
_cell.length_b   1.000
_cell.length_c   1.000
_cell.angle_alpha   90.00
_cell.angle_beta   90.00
_cell.angle_gamma   90.00
#
_symmetry.space_group_name_H-M   'P 1'
#
loop_
_entity.id
_entity.type
_entity.pdbx_description
1 polymer ?
#
loop_
_entity_poly.entity_id
_entity_poly.type
_entity_poly.pdbx_seq_one_letter_code
_entity_poly.pdbx_strand_id
1 'polypeptide(L)'
;MLLSTILLLLNFSFISTFSLVDLKPEIDKDTNLLIYAKLRDPETGKVWNMEEKISSNDTLKGKIDITSSDGQMSVFYSFGTYDNNKRLVMYDNQCYEYIHGSDWKTYLPGVTSKFINQILLIGPSVFYRLSGLHWLAGQDAVIRGIKMHSATADLARVNEITFYYKTQLDPSSGVKQPSRILLAIPNDKKEIESFILDLYFISQTTRQLGELIQPTPGIGCPNYMNKKGIEFPLPSDSSFHLIFEETINESKRFLKEIHVDETIETLRSSEIANGSTHNYVYDYNLGVSYHSEPFNKSSSCSIRPIELTDPGIGADGKFSVSELLWLKGSYEYLGDVYYEHRSNFKTSVWESVDYNKALPSGKYDKVVTTQYLAKVIIDNESVGYNTVGATRNAYKKDPSGKFILVDSIRRNFYDFGTDLDESAYHEAFQISDCFPNADQRLTLTFVLTCEEANLDIESCVKASEDMVYELRQYLADKIVKTYQISFLRIADIVFVFTKDSIKADVTFLDVPSLKDSFKYTLRKIDMKSIKSSTTTDTAENGEECLKYHSSSYQSPRILVYCESSKVCIRTEEVKTDSDGILCRVYEFPMKNLYRFGSDVSLKNLHDSVISSLSHRSFSIRRKSASRNLSYKIVDIIETNEAKDEQSKRLFNEIQSSKKLTEMDGLYAVSIPEVASFSDCYRSCAGSEVIPCEIFTFCQNGNEKQCTVTNMTDSQIASYLTTDENCKTFAKSHLSDYSIKRNRKFKKKTTTSFDFDLERCATNCFNSEDCLSFEYSHGQCSFGGYFSEETTQYASDSDIYTPKASRKYELTGSMVVYEVLNTELELDIDQCAALCDDWESTGGQACKSFNFCPKGIKKSACELTAYSVKNQQTLTNKSDICHNYEIKVQHLHEEDSKHPESLEFKAAGVNFNESFGYAFLLTIVGLFVGFSIPCLVIKVKSSMRNGSSRWTKQVEMVNCDDITF
;
A
#
# COMPACT_ATOMS: atom_id res chain seq x y z
N MET A 1 72.45 -53.47 14.10
CA MET A 1 71.48 -54.46 13.59
C MET A 1 70.21 -54.58 14.45
N LEU A 2 70.26 -54.48 15.79
CA LEU A 2 69.04 -54.48 16.63
C LEU A 2 68.12 -53.25 16.44
N LEU A 3 68.65 -52.10 16.02
CA LEU A 3 67.87 -50.86 15.86
C LEU A 3 66.96 -50.87 14.61
N SER A 4 67.32 -51.63 13.57
CA SER A 4 66.57 -51.68 12.30
C SER A 4 65.36 -52.62 12.38
N THR A 5 65.43 -53.66 13.23
CA THR A 5 64.32 -54.58 13.48
C THR A 5 63.31 -53.99 14.46
N ILE A 6 63.75 -53.17 15.42
CA ILE A 6 62.85 -52.46 16.34
C ILE A 6 62.09 -51.33 15.62
N LEU A 7 62.70 -50.64 14.64
CA LEU A 7 62.02 -49.62 13.83
C LEU A 7 61.01 -50.23 12.82
N LEU A 8 61.24 -51.45 12.34
CA LEU A 8 60.25 -52.19 11.54
C LEU A 8 59.10 -52.74 12.40
N LEU A 9 59.36 -53.13 13.65
CA LEU A 9 58.33 -53.60 14.59
C LEU A 9 57.51 -52.46 15.23
N LEU A 10 58.06 -51.25 15.33
CA LEU A 10 57.33 -50.05 15.80
C LEU A 10 56.45 -49.40 14.72
N ASN A 11 56.62 -49.75 13.45
CA ASN A 11 55.72 -49.33 12.36
C ASN A 11 54.55 -50.30 12.11
N PHE A 12 54.43 -51.38 12.89
CA PHE A 12 53.37 -52.39 12.75
C PHE A 12 52.36 -52.41 13.92
N SER A 13 52.33 -51.37 14.77
CA SER A 13 51.48 -51.33 15.96
C SER A 13 50.72 -50.00 16.13
N PHE A 14 50.29 -49.39 15.03
CA PHE A 14 49.12 -48.51 15.02
C PHE A 14 47.94 -49.21 14.32
N ILE A 15 47.53 -50.38 14.83
CA ILE A 15 46.18 -50.89 14.55
C ILE A 15 45.25 -50.16 15.53
N SER A 16 45.04 -48.88 15.26
CA SER A 16 44.11 -48.06 16.00
C SER A 16 42.68 -48.47 15.65
N THR A 17 41.87 -48.45 16.70
CA THR A 17 40.48 -48.85 16.84
C THR A 17 39.49 -48.03 15.99
N PHE A 18 39.73 -47.89 14.68
CA PHE A 18 38.94 -47.03 13.81
C PHE A 18 37.60 -47.67 13.42
N SER A 19 36.52 -46.91 13.62
CA SER A 19 35.22 -47.12 12.97
C SER A 19 35.30 -46.74 11.49
N LEU A 20 34.48 -47.33 10.62
CA LEU A 20 34.32 -46.90 9.21
C LEU A 20 34.05 -45.39 9.07
N VAL A 21 33.45 -44.80 10.10
CA VAL A 21 33.12 -43.36 10.20
C VAL A 21 34.35 -42.50 10.43
N ASP A 22 35.35 -43.02 11.16
CA ASP A 22 36.57 -42.29 11.54
C ASP A 22 37.54 -42.17 10.36
N LEU A 23 37.38 -43.01 9.34
CA LEU A 23 38.16 -42.97 8.11
C LEU A 23 37.70 -41.80 7.24
N LYS A 24 38.64 -40.93 6.85
CA LYS A 24 38.36 -39.77 5.97
C LYS A 24 38.17 -40.27 4.53
N PRO A 25 37.14 -39.81 3.79
CA PRO A 25 37.00 -40.14 2.39
C PRO A 25 38.11 -39.46 1.57
N GLU A 26 38.81 -40.23 0.75
CA GLU A 26 39.80 -39.75 -0.21
C GLU A 26 39.13 -39.38 -1.53
N ILE A 27 38.63 -38.15 -1.62
CA ILE A 27 38.06 -37.58 -2.84
C ILE A 27 38.86 -36.32 -3.18
N ASP A 28 39.29 -36.22 -4.45
CA ASP A 28 40.04 -35.07 -4.94
C ASP A 28 39.24 -33.77 -4.78
N LYS A 29 39.93 -32.64 -4.62
CA LYS A 29 39.29 -31.32 -4.63
C LYS A 29 38.67 -31.03 -5.99
N ASP A 30 37.69 -30.13 -6.03
CA ASP A 30 37.03 -29.67 -7.28
C ASP A 30 36.39 -30.78 -8.12
N THR A 31 35.95 -31.85 -7.45
CA THR A 31 35.35 -33.03 -8.06
C THR A 31 33.87 -33.10 -7.72
N ASN A 32 33.02 -33.29 -8.73
CA ASN A 32 31.61 -33.63 -8.55
C ASN A 32 31.41 -35.11 -8.93
N LEU A 33 30.81 -35.90 -8.03
CA LEU A 33 30.57 -37.32 -8.22
C LEU A 33 29.09 -37.65 -8.14
N LEU A 34 28.67 -38.59 -8.99
CA LEU A 34 27.37 -39.24 -8.96
C LEU A 34 27.57 -40.75 -8.84
N ILE A 35 26.99 -41.34 -7.80
CA ILE A 35 27.11 -42.77 -7.50
C ILE A 35 25.72 -43.39 -7.38
N TYR A 36 25.45 -44.43 -8.17
CA TYR A 36 24.26 -45.25 -8.04
C TYR A 36 24.62 -46.62 -7.49
N ALA A 37 23.96 -46.99 -6.40
CA ALA A 37 24.24 -48.23 -5.70
C ALA A 37 22.99 -48.94 -5.19
N LYS A 38 23.12 -50.24 -4.90
CA LYS A 38 22.13 -51.01 -4.17
C LYS A 38 22.78 -51.77 -3.04
N LEU A 39 22.31 -51.52 -1.82
CA LEU A 39 22.66 -52.33 -0.66
C LEU A 39 21.63 -53.44 -0.52
N ARG A 40 22.10 -54.68 -0.36
CA ARG A 40 21.26 -55.85 -0.15
C ARG A 40 21.70 -56.57 1.11
N ASP A 41 20.70 -56.93 1.91
CA ASP A 41 20.79 -57.94 2.95
C ASP A 41 20.39 -59.30 2.34
N PRO A 42 21.33 -60.24 2.15
CA PRO A 42 21.05 -61.56 1.59
C PRO A 42 20.19 -62.43 2.50
N GLU A 43 20.20 -62.20 3.81
CA GLU A 43 19.48 -63.01 4.79
C GLU A 43 18.00 -62.63 4.83
N THR A 44 17.71 -61.33 4.87
CA THR A 44 16.32 -60.84 4.90
C THR A 44 15.74 -60.57 3.50
N GLY A 45 16.59 -60.49 2.48
CA GLY A 45 16.21 -60.10 1.12
C GLY A 45 15.89 -58.61 0.95
N LYS A 46 16.03 -57.80 2.00
CA LYS A 46 15.80 -56.35 1.94
C LYS A 46 16.81 -55.66 1.01
N VAL A 47 16.32 -54.65 0.29
CA VAL A 47 17.10 -53.88 -0.67
C VAL A 47 16.88 -52.38 -0.45
N TRP A 48 17.98 -51.64 -0.44
CA TRP A 48 17.99 -50.17 -0.41
C TRP A 48 18.68 -49.67 -1.69
N ASN A 49 17.94 -48.93 -2.50
CA ASN A 49 18.51 -48.22 -3.65
C ASN A 49 19.07 -46.89 -3.15
N MET A 50 20.29 -46.55 -3.55
CA MET A 50 20.98 -45.34 -3.13
C MET A 50 21.49 -44.57 -4.33
N GLU A 51 21.21 -43.27 -4.34
CA GLU A 51 21.83 -42.30 -5.24
C GLU A 51 22.60 -41.29 -4.39
N GLU A 52 23.92 -41.22 -4.57
CA GLU A 52 24.76 -40.27 -3.85
C GLU A 52 25.33 -39.23 -4.81
N LYS A 53 25.13 -37.97 -4.46
CA LYS A 53 25.67 -36.78 -5.13
C LYS A 53 26.70 -36.14 -4.21
N ILE A 54 27.90 -35.88 -4.73
CA ILE A 54 29.01 -35.34 -3.95
C ILE A 54 29.62 -34.16 -4.69
N SER A 55 29.95 -33.09 -3.98
CA SER A 55 30.66 -31.91 -4.49
C SER A 55 31.83 -31.57 -3.56
N SER A 56 33.04 -31.42 -4.10
CA SER A 56 34.26 -31.09 -3.34
C SER A 56 34.92 -29.76 -3.74
N ASN A 57 34.18 -28.83 -4.34
CA ASN A 57 34.70 -27.53 -4.81
C ASN A 57 35.23 -26.60 -3.69
N ASP A 58 34.60 -26.59 -2.50
CA ASP A 58 35.05 -25.77 -1.34
C ASP A 58 35.28 -26.65 -0.11
N THR A 59 34.20 -27.30 0.33
CA THR A 59 34.17 -28.33 1.36
C THR A 59 33.49 -29.56 0.76
N LEU A 60 33.93 -30.75 1.12
CA LEU A 60 33.29 -31.98 0.62
C LEU A 60 31.89 -32.09 1.23
N LYS A 61 30.86 -31.99 0.40
CA LYS A 61 29.44 -32.08 0.79
C LYS A 61 28.74 -33.12 -0.06
N GLY A 62 27.66 -33.69 0.45
CA GLY A 62 26.87 -34.62 -0.34
C GLY A 62 25.48 -34.89 0.19
N LYS A 63 24.71 -35.55 -0.67
CA LYS A 63 23.33 -35.99 -0.46
C LYS A 63 23.22 -37.43 -0.91
N ILE A 64 22.62 -38.27 -0.07
CA ILE A 64 22.31 -39.67 -0.35
C ILE A 64 20.79 -39.79 -0.36
N ASP A 65 20.21 -40.04 -1.52
CA ASP A 65 18.79 -40.37 -1.66
C ASP A 65 18.63 -41.89 -1.55
N ILE A 66 17.85 -42.35 -0.57
CA ILE A 66 17.66 -43.76 -0.22
C ILE A 66 16.20 -44.12 -0.45
N THR A 67 15.95 -45.19 -1.23
CA THR A 67 14.60 -45.71 -1.47
C THR A 67 14.54 -47.21 -1.19
N SER A 68 13.58 -47.63 -0.36
CA SER A 68 13.31 -49.02 -0.02
C SER A 68 11.80 -49.31 -0.03
N SER A 69 11.40 -50.54 0.33
CA SER A 69 9.99 -50.89 0.57
C SER A 69 9.36 -50.10 1.71
N ASP A 70 10.18 -49.60 2.63
CA ASP A 70 9.73 -48.98 3.88
C ASP A 70 9.59 -47.44 3.74
N GLY A 71 10.01 -46.88 2.61
CA GLY A 71 9.87 -45.45 2.29
C GLY A 71 11.07 -44.85 1.55
N GLN A 72 11.06 -43.52 1.45
CA GLN A 72 12.15 -42.72 0.90
C GLN A 72 12.70 -41.78 1.96
N MET A 73 14.02 -41.61 1.98
CA MET A 73 14.71 -40.68 2.86
C MET A 73 15.92 -40.06 2.17
N SER A 74 16.33 -38.89 2.63
CA SER A 74 17.55 -38.23 2.17
C SER A 74 18.49 -37.98 3.34
N VAL A 75 19.76 -38.33 3.16
CA VAL A 75 20.83 -38.10 4.14
C VAL A 75 21.79 -37.06 3.58
N PHE A 76 22.00 -35.98 4.31
CA PHE A 76 22.89 -34.90 3.94
C PHE A 76 24.15 -34.95 4.80
N TYR A 77 25.27 -34.45 4.27
CA TYR A 77 26.52 -34.30 5.02
C TYR A 77 27.41 -33.18 4.48
N SER A 78 28.28 -32.66 5.34
CA SER A 78 29.26 -31.63 5.01
C SER A 78 30.54 -31.83 5.83
N PHE A 79 31.68 -31.97 5.17
CA PHE A 79 32.99 -32.17 5.78
C PHE A 79 33.74 -30.83 5.83
N GLY A 80 33.44 -30.04 6.86
CA GLY A 80 34.23 -28.87 7.28
C GLY A 80 35.45 -29.26 8.13
N THR A 81 36.03 -28.30 8.84
CA THR A 81 37.33 -28.47 9.51
C THR A 81 37.39 -29.57 10.60
N TYR A 82 36.28 -30.02 11.19
CA TYR A 82 36.28 -31.13 12.19
C TYR A 82 35.00 -31.99 12.32
N ASP A 83 33.98 -31.85 11.45
CA ASP A 83 32.62 -32.37 11.72
C ASP A 83 32.17 -33.58 10.85
N ASN A 84 33.05 -34.59 10.65
CA ASN A 84 32.73 -35.85 9.92
C ASN A 84 31.58 -36.67 10.59
N ASN A 85 31.21 -36.27 11.80
CA ASN A 85 30.32 -36.97 12.71
C ASN A 85 28.83 -36.65 12.51
N LYS A 86 28.48 -35.61 11.75
CA LYS A 86 27.08 -35.15 11.65
C LYS A 86 26.42 -35.56 10.34
N ARG A 87 25.16 -35.96 10.44
CA ARG A 87 24.25 -36.17 9.30
C ARG A 87 22.93 -35.48 9.59
N LEU A 88 22.33 -34.89 8.57
CA LEU A 88 20.94 -34.45 8.61
C LEU A 88 20.13 -35.46 7.81
N VAL A 89 19.16 -36.11 8.44
CA VAL A 89 18.30 -37.11 7.80
C VAL A 89 16.91 -36.52 7.66
N MET A 90 16.34 -36.58 6.46
CA MET A 90 14.97 -36.10 6.17
C MET A 90 14.09 -37.26 5.67
N TYR A 91 12.92 -37.42 6.28
CA TYR A 91 11.87 -38.38 5.90
C TYR A 91 10.50 -37.91 6.45
N ASP A 92 9.38 -38.26 5.79
CA ASP A 92 8.01 -37.96 6.28
C ASP A 92 7.77 -36.51 6.78
N ASN A 93 8.27 -35.49 6.07
CA ASN A 93 8.21 -34.07 6.47
C ASN A 93 8.84 -33.76 7.84
N GLN A 94 9.78 -34.61 8.25
CA GLN A 94 10.58 -34.49 9.46
C GLN A 94 12.05 -34.50 9.09
N CYS A 95 12.85 -33.97 10.00
CA CYS A 95 14.29 -34.09 9.90
C CYS A 95 14.95 -34.14 11.26
N TYR A 96 16.05 -34.86 11.30
CA TYR A 96 16.76 -35.23 12.51
C TYR A 96 18.25 -35.09 12.29
N GLU A 97 18.94 -34.50 13.27
CA GLU A 97 20.39 -34.49 13.32
C GLU A 97 20.87 -35.82 13.93
N TYR A 98 21.81 -36.46 13.25
CA TYR A 98 22.46 -37.69 13.67
C TYR A 98 23.92 -37.41 13.93
N ILE A 99 24.35 -37.51 15.19
CA ILE A 99 25.73 -37.26 15.62
C ILE A 99 26.43 -38.59 15.95
N HIS A 100 27.60 -38.82 15.36
CA HIS A 100 28.39 -40.02 15.57
C HIS A 100 28.87 -40.08 17.04
N GLY A 101 28.70 -41.24 17.68
CA GLY A 101 28.98 -41.44 19.11
C GLY A 101 27.73 -41.35 20.01
N SER A 102 26.72 -40.55 19.63
CA SER A 102 25.42 -40.49 20.30
C SER A 102 24.33 -41.19 19.49
N ASP A 103 23.81 -40.53 18.45
CA ASP A 103 22.51 -40.80 17.83
C ASP A 103 22.60 -41.66 16.58
N TRP A 104 23.81 -41.93 16.08
CA TRP A 104 24.02 -42.96 15.05
C TRP A 104 23.63 -44.39 15.52
N LYS A 105 23.36 -44.55 16.82
CA LYS A 105 22.77 -45.77 17.40
C LYS A 105 21.27 -45.87 17.13
N THR A 106 20.59 -44.76 16.88
CA THR A 106 19.19 -44.73 16.47
C THR A 106 19.10 -45.23 15.03
N TYR A 107 18.22 -46.19 14.77
CA TYR A 107 18.05 -46.73 13.43
C TYR A 107 17.22 -45.79 12.55
N LEU A 108 17.61 -45.69 11.29
CA LEU A 108 16.79 -45.12 10.24
C LEU A 108 15.47 -45.90 10.14
N PRO A 109 14.37 -45.26 9.71
CA PRO A 109 13.08 -45.93 9.55
C PRO A 109 13.19 -47.20 8.69
N GLY A 110 12.64 -48.32 9.18
CA GLY A 110 12.68 -49.61 8.48
C GLY A 110 13.99 -50.40 8.58
N VAL A 111 15.01 -49.85 9.25
CA VAL A 111 16.33 -50.49 9.42
C VAL A 111 16.45 -51.12 10.80
N THR A 112 16.95 -52.35 10.84
CA THR A 112 17.10 -53.13 12.08
C THR A 112 18.55 -53.52 12.39
N SER A 113 19.42 -53.56 11.37
CA SER A 113 20.85 -53.82 11.54
C SER A 113 21.62 -52.52 11.73
N LYS A 114 22.42 -52.47 12.79
CA LYS A 114 23.32 -51.36 13.11
C LYS A 114 24.32 -51.09 12.00
N PHE A 115 24.81 -52.13 11.35
CA PHE A 115 25.77 -51.97 10.28
C PHE A 115 25.12 -51.41 9.01
N ILE A 116 23.95 -51.93 8.62
CA ILE A 116 23.17 -51.36 7.51
C ILE A 116 22.89 -49.88 7.78
N ASN A 117 22.48 -49.53 9.00
CA ASN A 117 22.24 -48.15 9.40
C ASN A 117 23.48 -47.26 9.16
N GLN A 118 24.66 -47.74 9.54
CA GLN A 118 25.92 -47.02 9.31
C GLN A 118 26.23 -46.85 7.83
N ILE A 119 26.09 -47.90 7.00
CA ILE A 119 26.35 -47.81 5.57
C ILE A 119 25.38 -46.83 4.89
N LEU A 120 24.10 -46.86 5.26
CA LEU A 120 23.10 -45.94 4.73
C LEU A 120 23.38 -44.47 5.13
N LEU A 121 23.89 -44.23 6.34
CA LEU A 121 24.30 -42.89 6.79
C LEU A 121 25.62 -42.40 6.17
N ILE A 122 26.52 -43.31 5.78
CA ILE A 122 27.81 -43.00 5.14
C ILE A 122 27.65 -42.80 3.63
N GLY A 123 26.82 -43.62 2.99
CA GLY A 123 26.62 -43.63 1.55
C GLY A 123 27.51 -44.62 0.79
N PRO A 124 27.20 -44.86 -0.50
CA PRO A 124 27.97 -45.77 -1.35
C PRO A 124 29.42 -45.32 -1.60
N SER A 125 29.78 -44.06 -1.33
CA SER A 125 31.16 -43.54 -1.34
C SER A 125 32.04 -44.13 -0.25
N VAL A 126 31.54 -45.03 0.59
CA VAL A 126 32.31 -45.75 1.63
C VAL A 126 33.62 -46.37 1.10
N PHE A 127 33.69 -46.78 -0.16
CA PHE A 127 34.93 -47.31 -0.73
C PHE A 127 36.08 -46.28 -0.80
N TYR A 128 35.78 -44.99 -0.94
CA TYR A 128 36.78 -43.92 -0.86
C TYR A 128 37.37 -43.75 0.55
N ARG A 129 36.75 -44.35 1.58
CA ARG A 129 37.29 -44.39 2.95
C ARG A 129 38.19 -45.61 3.17
N LEU A 130 38.14 -46.59 2.26
CA LEU A 130 38.82 -47.88 2.36
C LEU A 130 40.07 -47.97 1.47
N SER A 131 40.39 -46.91 0.71
CA SER A 131 41.53 -46.84 -0.21
C SER A 131 42.88 -47.02 0.49
N GLY A 132 43.00 -46.60 1.76
CA GLY A 132 44.22 -46.74 2.57
C GLY A 132 44.47 -48.12 3.17
N LEU A 133 43.59 -49.12 2.93
CA LEU A 133 43.76 -50.48 3.45
C LEU A 133 44.79 -51.28 2.65
N HIS A 134 45.37 -52.28 3.30
CA HIS A 134 46.23 -53.25 2.64
C HIS A 134 45.40 -54.34 1.95
N TRP A 135 45.42 -54.35 0.63
CA TRP A 135 44.63 -55.26 -0.19
C TRP A 135 45.44 -56.49 -0.64
N LEU A 136 44.88 -57.67 -0.41
CA LEU A 136 45.38 -58.95 -0.90
C LEU A 136 44.51 -59.42 -2.09
N ALA A 137 45.08 -60.22 -3.00
CA ALA A 137 44.30 -60.80 -4.08
C ALA A 137 43.26 -61.78 -3.53
N GLY A 138 42.00 -61.60 -3.92
CA GLY A 138 40.89 -62.48 -3.53
C GLY A 138 40.55 -63.51 -4.60
N GLN A 139 39.47 -64.26 -4.38
CA GLN A 139 38.95 -65.19 -5.38
C GLN A 139 38.07 -64.46 -6.42
N ASP A 140 38.44 -64.56 -7.69
CA ASP A 140 37.64 -64.05 -8.82
C ASP A 140 36.22 -64.62 -8.80
N ALA A 141 35.24 -63.82 -9.22
CA ALA A 141 33.84 -64.24 -9.29
C ALA A 141 33.14 -63.70 -10.55
N VAL A 142 32.02 -64.34 -10.93
CA VAL A 142 31.13 -63.83 -11.98
C VAL A 142 30.03 -63.02 -11.32
N ILE A 143 30.07 -61.70 -11.50
CA ILE A 143 29.11 -60.76 -10.93
C ILE A 143 28.30 -60.14 -12.06
N ARG A 144 26.97 -60.31 -12.02
CA ARG A 144 26.04 -59.81 -13.06
C ARG A 144 26.44 -60.26 -14.48
N GLY A 145 26.88 -61.52 -14.61
CA GLY A 145 27.29 -62.12 -15.89
C GLY A 145 28.68 -61.75 -16.38
N ILE A 146 29.46 -60.97 -15.61
CA ILE A 146 30.80 -60.51 -15.99
C ILE A 146 31.83 -61.11 -15.02
N LYS A 147 32.89 -61.70 -15.56
CA LYS A 147 34.03 -62.16 -14.76
C LYS A 147 34.76 -60.94 -14.17
N MET A 148 35.03 -60.95 -12.88
CA MET A 148 35.66 -59.86 -12.14
C MET A 148 36.82 -60.38 -11.30
N HIS A 149 37.88 -59.57 -11.21
CA HIS A 149 38.93 -59.77 -10.23
C HIS A 149 38.44 -59.33 -8.85
N SER A 150 39.05 -59.88 -7.80
CA SER A 150 38.76 -59.45 -6.44
C SER A 150 40.00 -59.11 -5.62
N ALA A 151 39.79 -58.24 -4.66
CA ALA A 151 40.77 -57.89 -3.66
C ALA A 151 40.10 -57.89 -2.28
N THR A 152 40.77 -58.44 -1.29
CA THR A 152 40.29 -58.59 0.08
C THR A 152 41.18 -57.79 1.02
N ALA A 153 40.57 -57.14 2.02
CA ALA A 153 41.29 -56.49 3.11
C ALA A 153 40.58 -56.75 4.45
N ASP A 154 41.38 -56.81 5.52
CA ASP A 154 40.89 -56.94 6.89
C ASP A 154 40.81 -55.56 7.56
N LEU A 155 39.77 -55.34 8.35
CA LEU A 155 39.63 -54.16 9.20
C LEU A 155 39.28 -54.65 10.61
N ALA A 156 39.93 -54.15 11.67
CA ALA A 156 39.85 -54.72 13.02
C ALA A 156 38.42 -54.90 13.63
N ARG A 157 37.37 -54.31 13.01
CA ARG A 157 35.95 -54.48 13.37
C ARG A 157 35.03 -54.98 12.24
N VAL A 158 35.57 -55.23 11.04
CA VAL A 158 34.88 -55.82 9.88
C VAL A 158 35.76 -56.98 9.43
N ASN A 159 35.36 -58.22 9.75
CA ASN A 159 36.21 -59.41 9.60
C ASN A 159 36.85 -59.49 8.21
N GLU A 160 36.08 -59.23 7.15
CA GLU A 160 36.59 -59.28 5.78
C GLU A 160 35.81 -58.31 4.87
N ILE A 161 36.53 -57.52 4.08
CA ILE A 161 35.96 -56.68 3.00
C ILE A 161 36.50 -57.17 1.67
N THR A 162 35.62 -57.55 0.74
CA THR A 162 36.02 -57.96 -0.61
C THR A 162 35.49 -57.00 -1.66
N PHE A 163 36.38 -56.42 -2.46
CA PHE A 163 36.05 -55.62 -3.63
C PHE A 163 36.12 -56.47 -4.88
N TYR A 164 35.10 -56.39 -5.74
CA TYR A 164 35.09 -56.99 -7.07
C TYR A 164 35.16 -55.91 -8.13
N TYR A 165 36.10 -56.01 -9.07
CA TYR A 165 36.34 -55.02 -10.12
C TYR A 165 36.55 -55.68 -11.49
N LYS A 166 36.37 -54.89 -12.55
CA LYS A 166 36.46 -55.39 -13.93
C LYS A 166 37.86 -55.91 -14.23
N THR A 167 37.97 -57.02 -14.93
CA THR A 167 39.24 -57.67 -15.30
C THR A 167 40.18 -56.83 -16.17
N GLN A 168 39.68 -55.72 -16.72
CA GLN A 168 40.45 -54.77 -17.52
C GLN A 168 41.27 -53.79 -16.66
N LEU A 169 40.96 -53.69 -15.37
CA LEU A 169 41.66 -52.80 -14.44
C LEU A 169 42.78 -53.58 -13.74
N ASP A 170 43.95 -52.95 -13.60
CA ASP A 170 44.99 -53.47 -12.73
C ASP A 170 44.56 -53.39 -11.25
N PRO A 171 45.17 -54.14 -10.32
CA PRO A 171 44.75 -54.16 -8.93
C PRO A 171 44.68 -52.79 -8.24
N SER A 172 45.60 -51.87 -8.57
CA SER A 172 45.66 -50.54 -7.94
C SER A 172 44.54 -49.61 -8.43
N SER A 173 44.16 -49.72 -9.70
CA SER A 173 42.99 -49.03 -10.27
C SER A 173 41.67 -49.71 -9.89
N GLY A 174 41.68 -51.03 -9.78
CA GLY A 174 40.52 -51.87 -9.49
C GLY A 174 39.92 -51.61 -8.11
N VAL A 175 40.77 -51.52 -7.07
CA VAL A 175 40.32 -51.19 -5.71
C VAL A 175 39.76 -49.77 -5.57
N LYS A 176 40.13 -48.85 -6.48
CA LYS A 176 39.59 -47.49 -6.54
C LYS A 176 38.26 -47.39 -7.29
N GLN A 177 37.90 -48.41 -8.07
CA GLN A 177 36.67 -48.44 -8.88
C GLN A 177 35.95 -49.80 -8.77
N PRO A 178 35.54 -50.23 -7.56
CA PRO A 178 34.84 -51.50 -7.39
C PRO A 178 33.46 -51.46 -8.06
N SER A 179 33.05 -52.61 -8.60
CA SER A 179 31.70 -52.85 -9.12
C SER A 179 30.77 -53.49 -8.07
N ARG A 180 31.35 -54.17 -7.08
CA ARG A 180 30.64 -54.74 -5.93
C ARG A 180 31.57 -54.76 -4.72
N ILE A 181 30.98 -54.54 -3.55
CA ILE A 181 31.64 -54.68 -2.25
C ILE A 181 30.87 -55.72 -1.45
N LEU A 182 31.56 -56.74 -0.96
CA LEU A 182 31.06 -57.69 0.02
C LEU A 182 31.61 -57.28 1.39
N LEU A 183 30.71 -57.14 2.36
CA LEU A 183 31.03 -56.73 3.72
C LEU A 183 30.65 -57.89 4.65
N ALA A 184 31.63 -58.59 5.22
CA ALA A 184 31.40 -59.69 6.16
C ALA A 184 31.77 -59.27 7.59
N ILE A 185 30.80 -59.23 8.49
CA ILE A 185 30.93 -58.58 9.81
C ILE A 185 30.34 -59.45 10.91
N PRO A 186 31.03 -59.60 12.05
CA PRO A 186 30.44 -60.21 13.23
C PRO A 186 29.36 -59.27 13.81
N ASN A 187 28.11 -59.72 13.84
CA ASN A 187 27.00 -59.05 14.53
C ASN A 187 27.24 -59.06 16.06
N ASP A 188 26.39 -58.38 16.83
CA ASP A 188 26.43 -58.28 18.30
C ASP A 188 26.42 -59.67 19.00
N LYS A 189 25.98 -60.73 18.30
CA LYS A 189 26.04 -62.14 18.74
C LYS A 189 27.32 -62.90 18.34
N LYS A 190 28.27 -62.24 17.69
CA LYS A 190 29.49 -62.82 17.06
C LYS A 190 29.24 -63.75 15.87
N GLU A 191 28.04 -63.76 15.30
CA GLU A 191 27.72 -64.44 14.03
C GLU A 191 28.09 -63.54 12.84
N ILE A 192 28.58 -64.10 11.74
CA ILE A 192 28.99 -63.32 10.56
C ILE A 192 27.76 -62.98 9.72
N GLU A 193 27.36 -61.71 9.71
CA GLU A 193 26.42 -61.15 8.74
C GLU A 193 27.18 -60.70 7.48
N SER A 194 26.63 -60.99 6.31
CA SER A 194 27.22 -60.58 5.03
C SER A 194 26.31 -59.64 4.27
N PHE A 195 26.82 -58.49 3.84
CA PHE A 195 26.06 -57.50 3.07
C PHE A 195 26.70 -57.25 1.70
N ILE A 196 25.85 -57.03 0.70
CA ILE A 196 26.30 -56.78 -0.68
C ILE A 196 25.96 -55.36 -1.07
N LEU A 197 26.98 -54.55 -1.37
CA LEU A 197 26.83 -53.23 -1.97
C LEU A 197 27.22 -53.30 -3.45
N ASP A 198 26.22 -53.28 -4.32
CA ASP A 198 26.40 -53.22 -5.77
C ASP A 198 26.56 -51.77 -6.23
N LEU A 199 27.68 -51.46 -6.88
CA LEU A 199 27.91 -50.17 -7.53
C LEU A 199 27.58 -50.33 -9.01
N TYR A 200 26.55 -49.61 -9.47
CA TYR A 200 26.08 -49.68 -10.85
C TYR A 200 26.73 -48.62 -11.73
N PHE A 201 27.00 -47.45 -11.14
CA PHE A 201 27.50 -46.30 -11.86
C PHE A 201 28.27 -45.40 -10.89
N ILE A 202 29.45 -44.98 -11.32
CA ILE A 202 30.28 -43.97 -10.66
C ILE A 202 30.74 -43.06 -11.79
N SER A 203 30.40 -41.78 -11.73
CA SER A 203 30.83 -40.82 -12.73
C SER A 203 31.27 -39.52 -12.08
N GLN A 204 32.44 -39.04 -12.49
CA GLN A 204 32.78 -37.64 -12.36
C GLN A 204 31.91 -36.83 -13.34
N THR A 205 31.45 -35.66 -12.91
CA THR A 205 30.62 -34.78 -13.74
C THR A 205 31.13 -33.35 -13.67
N THR A 206 30.99 -32.62 -14.78
CA THR A 206 31.27 -31.18 -14.83
C THR A 206 30.07 -30.35 -14.35
N ARG A 207 28.91 -30.98 -14.12
CA ARG A 207 27.74 -30.30 -13.57
C ARG A 207 28.03 -29.83 -12.15
N GLN A 208 27.70 -28.58 -11.85
CA GLN A 208 27.70 -28.08 -10.48
C GLN A 208 26.61 -28.83 -9.71
N LEU A 209 27.01 -29.64 -8.73
CA LEU A 209 26.09 -30.40 -7.87
C LEU A 209 25.80 -29.67 -6.56
N GLY A 210 26.50 -28.57 -6.27
CA GLY A 210 26.42 -27.85 -5.00
C GLY A 210 24.99 -27.45 -4.59
N GLU A 211 24.14 -27.07 -5.55
CA GLU A 211 22.73 -26.73 -5.30
C GLU A 211 21.82 -27.96 -5.14
N LEU A 212 22.17 -29.09 -5.77
CA LEU A 212 21.37 -30.33 -5.75
C LEU A 212 21.61 -31.19 -4.50
N ILE A 213 22.56 -30.78 -3.66
CA ILE A 213 22.91 -31.46 -2.41
C ILE A 213 22.47 -30.67 -1.16
N GLN A 214 21.69 -29.60 -1.32
CA GLN A 214 21.11 -28.89 -0.18
C GLN A 214 19.87 -29.63 0.36
N PRO A 215 19.56 -29.48 1.66
CA PRO A 215 18.32 -29.96 2.26
C PRO A 215 17.08 -29.46 1.51
N THR A 216 16.00 -30.24 1.51
CA THR A 216 14.76 -29.84 0.82
C THR A 216 14.07 -28.71 1.61
N PRO A 217 13.82 -27.53 0.99
CA PRO A 217 13.11 -26.45 1.67
C PRO A 217 11.65 -26.82 1.99
N GLY A 218 11.09 -26.13 2.97
CA GLY A 218 9.70 -26.21 3.42
C GLY A 218 9.47 -27.17 4.59
N ILE A 219 10.44 -28.02 4.94
CA ILE A 219 10.30 -29.03 6.00
C ILE A 219 10.64 -28.48 7.39
N GLY A 220 11.60 -27.55 7.47
CA GLY A 220 12.03 -26.91 8.71
C GLY A 220 12.80 -27.86 9.63
N CYS A 221 14.12 -27.65 9.74
CA CYS A 221 15.02 -28.46 10.55
C CYS A 221 15.55 -27.74 11.79
N PRO A 222 15.90 -28.49 12.85
CA PRO A 222 16.47 -27.88 14.05
C PRO A 222 17.84 -27.21 13.85
N ASN A 223 18.58 -27.65 12.82
CA ASN A 223 19.88 -27.11 12.45
C ASN A 223 20.23 -27.56 11.02
N TYR A 224 20.78 -26.67 10.20
CA TYR A 224 21.31 -26.99 8.88
C TYR A 224 22.84 -27.11 8.91
N MET A 225 23.42 -28.10 8.21
CA MET A 225 24.88 -28.37 8.21
C MET A 225 25.72 -27.38 7.40
N ASN A 226 25.24 -26.15 7.21
CA ASN A 226 25.93 -25.09 6.50
C ASN A 226 26.73 -24.18 7.45
N LYS A 227 27.53 -23.26 6.89
CA LYS A 227 28.38 -22.36 7.68
C LYS A 227 27.52 -21.56 8.67
N LYS A 228 27.79 -21.73 9.97
CA LYS A 228 27.22 -20.86 11.01
C LYS A 228 27.61 -19.40 10.75
N GLY A 229 26.71 -18.46 11.01
CA GLY A 229 26.97 -17.01 10.94
C GLY A 229 26.56 -16.32 9.63
N ILE A 230 25.79 -16.98 8.74
CA ILE A 230 25.12 -16.30 7.63
C ILE A 230 23.77 -15.78 8.14
N GLU A 231 23.73 -14.50 8.48
CA GLU A 231 22.53 -13.82 8.98
C GLU A 231 21.47 -13.67 7.89
N PHE A 232 20.21 -13.65 8.31
CA PHE A 232 19.09 -13.36 7.42
C PHE A 232 19.08 -11.87 7.07
N PRO A 233 19.11 -11.50 5.77
CA PRO A 233 19.05 -10.10 5.38
C PRO A 233 17.64 -9.54 5.63
N LEU A 234 17.55 -8.26 5.94
CA LEU A 234 16.30 -7.51 6.11
C LEU A 234 16.27 -6.33 5.12
N PRO A 235 15.09 -5.85 4.73
CA PRO A 235 15.01 -4.70 3.83
C PRO A 235 15.42 -3.43 4.59
N SER A 236 16.15 -2.53 3.92
CA SER A 236 16.65 -1.29 4.57
C SER A 236 15.63 -0.16 4.62
N ASP A 237 14.68 -0.15 3.68
CA ASP A 237 13.72 0.94 3.52
C ASP A 237 12.45 0.68 4.35
N SER A 238 11.62 1.71 4.51
CA SER A 238 10.34 1.64 5.22
C SER A 238 9.13 1.74 4.28
N SER A 239 9.38 2.01 3.00
CA SER A 239 8.36 2.12 1.95
C SER A 239 8.73 1.25 0.75
N PHE A 240 7.74 0.56 0.21
CA PHE A 240 7.95 -0.42 -0.87
C PHE A 240 6.76 -0.46 -1.82
N HIS A 241 7.06 -0.80 -3.07
CA HIS A 241 6.12 -1.31 -4.05
C HIS A 241 6.46 -2.76 -4.35
N LEU A 242 5.45 -3.61 -4.38
CA LEU A 242 5.64 -5.03 -4.63
C LEU A 242 4.48 -5.61 -5.44
N ILE A 243 4.84 -6.43 -6.43
CA ILE A 243 3.89 -7.18 -7.25
C ILE A 243 4.21 -8.66 -7.06
N PHE A 244 3.23 -9.44 -6.62
CA PHE A 244 3.41 -10.87 -6.41
C PHE A 244 2.15 -11.68 -6.73
N GLU A 245 2.36 -12.93 -7.16
CA GLU A 245 1.29 -13.93 -7.21
C GLU A 245 1.30 -14.72 -5.90
N GLU A 246 0.16 -14.71 -5.21
CA GLU A 246 -0.09 -15.55 -4.05
C GLU A 246 -0.84 -16.80 -4.47
N THR A 247 -0.30 -17.98 -4.16
CA THR A 247 -0.94 -19.27 -4.38
C THR A 247 -1.26 -19.92 -3.04
N ILE A 248 -2.51 -20.30 -2.81
CA ILE A 248 -2.95 -21.03 -1.62
C ILE A 248 -3.32 -22.47 -2.02
N ASN A 249 -2.69 -23.45 -1.36
CA ASN A 249 -2.90 -24.89 -1.56
C ASN A 249 -2.91 -25.29 -3.04
N GLU A 250 -1.98 -24.72 -3.81
CA GLU A 250 -1.77 -24.91 -5.26
C GLU A 250 -2.94 -24.60 -6.19
N SER A 251 -4.10 -24.19 -5.65
CA SER A 251 -5.37 -24.12 -6.38
C SER A 251 -5.88 -22.70 -6.53
N LYS A 252 -5.83 -21.89 -5.47
CA LYS A 252 -6.28 -20.49 -5.50
C LYS A 252 -5.10 -19.59 -5.80
N ARG A 253 -5.24 -18.71 -6.79
CA ARG A 253 -4.20 -17.77 -7.21
C ARG A 253 -4.74 -16.35 -7.22
N PHE A 254 -3.94 -15.44 -6.69
CA PHE A 254 -4.25 -14.02 -6.60
C PHE A 254 -3.04 -13.24 -7.10
N LEU A 255 -3.23 -12.34 -8.05
CA LEU A 255 -2.20 -11.37 -8.39
C LEU A 255 -2.42 -10.13 -7.52
N LYS A 256 -1.42 -9.76 -6.73
CA LYS A 256 -1.47 -8.64 -5.81
C LYS A 256 -0.41 -7.61 -6.17
N GLU A 257 -0.84 -6.36 -6.21
CA GLU A 257 0.04 -5.19 -6.22
C GLU A 257 -0.16 -4.45 -4.90
N ILE A 258 0.93 -4.18 -4.20
CA ILE A 258 0.91 -3.49 -2.90
C ILE A 258 1.87 -2.31 -2.93
N HIS A 259 1.38 -1.17 -2.46
CA HIS A 259 2.23 -0.07 -2.01
C HIS A 259 2.12 0.02 -0.50
N VAL A 260 3.25 0.15 0.18
CA VAL A 260 3.31 0.22 1.64
C VAL A 260 4.22 1.35 2.06
N ASP A 261 3.83 2.05 3.11
CA ASP A 261 4.67 2.98 3.83
C ASP A 261 4.49 2.76 5.34
N GLU A 262 5.51 2.15 5.96
CA GLU A 262 5.52 1.84 7.38
C GLU A 262 5.67 3.10 8.24
N THR A 263 6.24 4.19 7.71
CA THR A 263 6.48 5.42 8.49
C THR A 263 5.19 6.16 8.82
N ILE A 264 4.22 6.08 7.92
CA ILE A 264 2.87 6.64 8.08
C ILE A 264 1.82 5.56 8.36
N GLU A 265 2.24 4.30 8.53
CA GLU A 265 1.39 3.12 8.77
C GLU A 265 0.21 3.00 7.77
N THR A 266 0.52 3.04 6.47
CA THR A 266 -0.49 2.88 5.40
C THR A 266 -0.11 1.81 4.39
N LEU A 267 -1.12 1.23 3.75
CA LEU A 267 -0.94 0.22 2.69
C LEU A 267 -2.05 0.33 1.65
N ARG A 268 -1.71 0.39 0.36
CA ARG A 268 -2.65 0.16 -0.74
C ARG A 268 -2.46 -1.25 -1.29
N SER A 269 -3.55 -1.98 -1.48
CA SER A 269 -3.57 -3.31 -2.08
C SER A 269 -4.55 -3.34 -3.24
N SER A 270 -4.07 -3.72 -4.41
CA SER A 270 -4.89 -4.12 -5.54
C SER A 270 -4.78 -5.62 -5.74
N GLU A 271 -5.91 -6.31 -5.69
CA GLU A 271 -5.99 -7.76 -5.83
C GLU A 271 -6.82 -8.10 -7.07
N ILE A 272 -6.26 -8.92 -7.95
CA ILE A 272 -6.98 -9.52 -9.08
C ILE A 272 -7.28 -10.97 -8.71
N ALA A 273 -8.57 -11.25 -8.51
CA ALA A 273 -9.11 -12.56 -8.17
C ALA A 273 -10.23 -12.92 -9.14
N ASN A 274 -10.14 -14.08 -9.82
CA ASN A 274 -11.18 -14.57 -10.73
C ASN A 274 -11.65 -13.53 -11.79
N GLY A 275 -10.74 -12.67 -12.27
CA GLY A 275 -11.05 -11.63 -13.26
C GLY A 275 -11.69 -10.35 -12.71
N SER A 276 -11.91 -10.26 -11.40
CA SER A 276 -12.34 -9.04 -10.71
C SER A 276 -11.17 -8.37 -10.00
N THR A 277 -11.11 -7.04 -10.07
CA THR A 277 -10.10 -6.24 -9.36
C THR A 277 -10.73 -5.61 -8.13
N HIS A 278 -10.10 -5.81 -6.98
CA HIS A 278 -10.49 -5.21 -5.70
C HIS A 278 -9.36 -4.29 -5.22
N ASN A 279 -9.68 -3.02 -4.98
CA ASN A 279 -8.73 -2.04 -4.45
C ASN A 279 -9.07 -1.75 -2.99
N TYR A 280 -8.03 -1.72 -2.15
CA TYR A 280 -8.13 -1.37 -0.75
C TYR A 280 -7.02 -0.39 -0.40
N VAL A 281 -7.34 0.63 0.39
CA VAL A 281 -6.36 1.47 1.07
C VAL A 281 -6.57 1.28 2.57
N TYR A 282 -5.53 0.91 3.30
CA TYR A 282 -5.53 0.64 4.72
C TYR A 282 -4.83 1.78 5.45
N ASP A 283 -5.52 2.33 6.45
CA ASP A 283 -5.00 3.29 7.41
C ASP A 283 -4.90 2.57 8.76
N TYR A 284 -3.71 2.06 9.10
CA TYR A 284 -3.53 1.34 10.35
C TYR A 284 -3.50 2.28 11.56
N ASN A 285 -3.18 3.56 11.35
CA ASN A 285 -3.25 4.60 12.38
C ASN A 285 -4.68 4.80 12.88
N LEU A 286 -5.64 4.94 11.96
CA LEU A 286 -7.07 5.04 12.28
C LEU A 286 -7.74 3.67 12.46
N GLY A 287 -7.11 2.59 11.97
CA GLY A 287 -7.65 1.23 11.97
C GLY A 287 -8.84 1.04 11.04
N VAL A 288 -8.86 1.76 9.93
CA VAL A 288 -9.92 1.72 8.91
C VAL A 288 -9.35 1.37 7.55
N SER A 289 -10.17 0.75 6.70
CA SER A 289 -9.84 0.49 5.30
C SER A 289 -10.91 1.02 4.38
N TYR A 290 -10.47 1.56 3.26
CA TYR A 290 -11.26 2.17 2.21
C TYR A 290 -11.29 1.20 1.03
N HIS A 291 -12.48 0.84 0.56
CA HIS A 291 -12.66 -0.10 -0.53
C HIS A 291 -13.40 0.57 -1.68
N SER A 292 -12.77 0.62 -2.85
CA SER A 292 -13.37 1.10 -4.10
C SER A 292 -13.67 -0.08 -5.04
N GLU A 293 -14.93 -0.15 -5.50
CA GLU A 293 -15.34 -1.09 -6.55
C GLU A 293 -14.95 -0.56 -7.95
N PRO A 294 -14.68 -1.44 -8.92
CA PRO A 294 -14.26 -1.03 -10.26
C PRO A 294 -15.32 -0.16 -10.98
N PHE A 295 -14.82 0.84 -11.72
CA PHE A 295 -15.41 1.99 -12.44
C PHE A 295 -16.77 1.88 -13.18
N ASN A 296 -17.53 0.78 -13.09
CA ASN A 296 -18.71 0.56 -13.95
C ASN A 296 -20.09 0.66 -13.28
N LYS A 297 -20.17 0.97 -11.98
CA LYS A 297 -21.41 1.40 -11.33
C LYS A 297 -21.03 2.45 -10.30
N SER A 298 -21.72 3.59 -10.30
CA SER A 298 -21.72 4.64 -9.27
C SER A 298 -20.64 4.45 -8.20
N SER A 299 -19.55 5.23 -8.27
CA SER A 299 -18.41 5.20 -7.34
C SER A 299 -18.85 5.15 -5.87
N SER A 300 -19.09 3.95 -5.35
CA SER A 300 -19.39 3.73 -3.93
C SER A 300 -18.11 3.24 -3.30
N CYS A 301 -17.29 4.17 -2.82
CA CYS A 301 -16.29 3.78 -1.85
C CYS A 301 -17.00 3.41 -0.55
N SER A 302 -16.53 2.34 0.10
CA SER A 302 -17.00 1.92 1.41
C SER A 302 -15.86 1.94 2.42
N ILE A 303 -16.19 2.30 3.66
CA ILE A 303 -15.25 2.30 4.79
C ILE A 303 -15.60 1.12 5.68
N ARG A 304 -14.60 0.37 6.12
CA ARG A 304 -14.76 -0.74 7.07
C ARG A 304 -13.63 -0.74 8.09
N PRO A 305 -13.82 -1.28 9.31
CA PRO A 305 -12.72 -1.48 10.24
C PRO A 305 -11.71 -2.48 9.67
N ILE A 306 -10.46 -2.29 10.06
CA ILE A 306 -9.39 -3.27 9.86
C ILE A 306 -9.56 -4.42 10.86
N GLU A 307 -9.38 -5.64 10.37
CA GLU A 307 -9.44 -6.87 11.13
C GLU A 307 -8.03 -7.47 11.30
N LEU A 308 -7.79 -8.26 12.34
CA LEU A 308 -6.47 -8.90 12.57
C LEU A 308 -6.02 -9.84 11.44
N THR A 309 -6.92 -10.18 10.52
CA THR A 309 -6.64 -10.97 9.32
C THR A 309 -6.24 -10.15 8.11
N ASP A 310 -6.36 -8.81 8.18
CA ASP A 310 -5.93 -7.91 7.12
C ASP A 310 -4.37 -7.88 7.03
N PRO A 311 -3.83 -7.46 5.86
CA PRO A 311 -2.40 -7.63 5.56
C PRO A 311 -1.45 -6.95 6.56
N GLY A 312 -0.34 -7.62 6.92
CA GLY A 312 0.75 -6.99 7.66
C GLY A 312 0.48 -6.71 9.15
N ILE A 313 -0.61 -7.22 9.71
CA ILE A 313 -0.92 -7.07 11.14
C ILE A 313 -0.37 -8.26 11.94
N GLY A 314 0.40 -7.94 12.97
CA GLY A 314 0.91 -8.91 13.93
C GLY A 314 -0.12 -9.32 14.98
N ALA A 315 0.21 -10.35 15.77
CA ALA A 315 -0.65 -10.80 16.87
C ALA A 315 -0.84 -9.76 17.99
N ASP A 316 0.03 -8.74 18.04
CA ASP A 316 -0.06 -7.59 18.92
C ASP A 316 -0.98 -6.47 18.40
N GLY A 317 -1.57 -6.66 17.21
CA GLY A 317 -2.47 -5.71 16.56
C GLY A 317 -1.73 -4.55 15.88
N LYS A 318 -0.41 -4.66 15.67
CA LYS A 318 0.39 -3.62 15.03
C LYS A 318 0.74 -3.98 13.59
N PHE A 319 0.72 -2.98 12.73
CA PHE A 319 1.22 -3.10 11.37
C PHE A 319 2.75 -3.15 11.35
N SER A 320 3.33 -4.00 10.50
CA SER A 320 4.74 -3.87 10.11
C SER A 320 5.03 -4.54 8.78
N VAL A 321 6.02 -4.04 8.05
CA VAL A 321 6.48 -4.66 6.80
C VAL A 321 7.03 -6.07 7.07
N SER A 322 7.63 -6.27 8.23
CA SER A 322 8.10 -7.58 8.67
C SER A 322 6.97 -8.61 8.79
N GLU A 323 5.79 -8.23 9.27
CA GLU A 323 4.63 -9.13 9.27
C GLU A 323 4.09 -9.34 7.86
N LEU A 324 4.03 -8.27 7.05
CA LEU A 324 3.55 -8.33 5.67
C LEU A 324 4.38 -9.32 4.83
N LEU A 325 5.71 -9.27 4.95
CA LEU A 325 6.65 -10.10 4.19
C LEU A 325 7.07 -11.40 4.90
N TRP A 326 6.49 -11.68 6.07
CA TRP A 326 6.76 -12.85 6.91
C TRP A 326 8.21 -12.94 7.42
N LEU A 327 8.83 -11.82 7.76
CA LEU A 327 10.24 -11.73 8.18
C LEU A 327 10.45 -11.91 9.68
N LYS A 328 9.39 -11.95 10.47
CA LYS A 328 9.51 -12.23 11.92
C LYS A 328 9.78 -13.73 12.14
N GLY A 329 10.90 -14.04 12.78
CA GLY A 329 11.29 -15.39 13.16
C GLY A 329 12.80 -15.53 13.29
N SER A 330 13.25 -16.63 13.88
CA SER A 330 14.66 -17.02 13.81
C SER A 330 14.88 -17.76 12.50
N TYR A 331 15.62 -17.13 11.59
CA TYR A 331 15.89 -17.65 10.26
C TYR A 331 17.24 -18.33 10.19
N GLU A 332 17.26 -19.60 9.83
CA GLU A 332 18.48 -20.36 9.60
C GLU A 332 18.77 -20.52 8.11
N TYR A 333 20.04 -20.33 7.75
CA TYR A 333 20.48 -20.46 6.36
C TYR A 333 20.52 -21.92 5.92
N LEU A 334 19.64 -22.28 4.98
CA LEU A 334 19.53 -23.63 4.43
C LEU A 334 20.57 -23.90 3.36
N GLY A 335 20.93 -22.92 2.53
CA GLY A 335 21.84 -23.09 1.38
C GLY A 335 21.36 -22.41 0.10
N ASP A 336 22.13 -22.59 -0.98
CA ASP A 336 21.74 -22.14 -2.33
C ASP A 336 20.99 -23.26 -3.06
N VAL A 337 19.77 -22.99 -3.54
CA VAL A 337 18.92 -23.95 -4.29
C VAL A 337 18.38 -23.33 -5.57
N TYR A 338 17.85 -24.16 -6.47
CA TYR A 338 17.07 -23.69 -7.61
C TYR A 338 15.62 -23.46 -7.21
N TYR A 339 15.09 -22.27 -7.51
CA TYR A 339 13.69 -21.95 -7.28
C TYR A 339 12.80 -22.49 -8.40
N GLU A 340 12.25 -23.69 -8.21
CA GLU A 340 11.54 -24.46 -9.25
C GLU A 340 10.23 -23.81 -9.73
N HIS A 341 9.65 -22.91 -8.93
CA HIS A 341 8.37 -22.28 -9.25
C HIS A 341 8.49 -21.11 -10.24
N ARG A 342 9.71 -20.58 -10.45
CA ARG A 342 9.95 -19.50 -11.42
C ARG A 342 11.33 -19.63 -12.06
N SER A 343 11.35 -20.03 -13.33
CA SER A 343 12.52 -20.01 -14.23
C SER A 343 13.82 -20.63 -13.68
N ASN A 344 13.76 -21.46 -12.62
CA ASN A 344 14.90 -22.06 -11.93
C ASN A 344 16.00 -21.03 -11.59
N PHE A 345 15.62 -19.87 -11.03
CA PHE A 345 16.61 -18.92 -10.50
C PHE A 345 17.44 -19.59 -9.40
N LYS A 346 18.74 -19.27 -9.35
CA LYS A 346 19.58 -19.61 -8.21
C LYS A 346 19.24 -18.67 -7.06
N THR A 347 18.82 -19.24 -5.93
CA THR A 347 18.41 -18.49 -4.74
C THR A 347 19.09 -19.00 -3.50
N SER A 348 19.49 -18.09 -2.63
CA SER A 348 19.87 -18.37 -1.25
C SER A 348 18.61 -18.48 -0.40
N VAL A 349 18.54 -19.52 0.45
CA VAL A 349 17.32 -19.88 1.18
C VAL A 349 17.54 -19.82 2.68
N TRP A 350 16.56 -19.25 3.39
CA TRP A 350 16.47 -19.28 4.84
C TRP A 350 15.12 -19.84 5.27
N GLU A 351 15.11 -20.58 6.37
CA GLU A 351 13.90 -21.13 6.96
C GLU A 351 13.74 -20.69 8.40
N SER A 352 12.51 -20.38 8.79
CA SER A 352 12.12 -20.21 10.18
C SER A 352 11.06 -21.25 10.56
N VAL A 353 11.15 -21.79 11.76
CA VAL A 353 10.27 -22.86 12.25
C VAL A 353 9.60 -22.42 13.54
N ASP A 354 8.27 -22.40 13.52
CA ASP A 354 7.44 -22.12 14.69
C ASP A 354 6.64 -23.37 15.08
N TYR A 355 6.66 -23.74 16.36
CA TYR A 355 5.86 -24.85 16.88
C TYR A 355 4.60 -24.34 17.59
N ASN A 356 3.50 -25.10 17.48
CA ASN A 356 2.21 -24.78 18.12
C ASN A 356 1.67 -23.38 17.76
N LYS A 357 1.85 -22.94 16.51
CA LYS A 357 1.49 -21.61 16.04
C LYS A 357 0.02 -21.53 15.62
N ALA A 358 -0.64 -20.45 16.02
CA ALA A 358 -1.96 -20.08 15.50
C ALA A 358 -1.78 -19.14 14.30
N LEU A 359 -2.41 -19.50 13.18
CA LEU A 359 -2.59 -18.64 12.01
C LEU A 359 -4.09 -18.36 11.84
N PRO A 360 -4.50 -17.38 11.03
CA PRO A 360 -5.91 -17.13 10.73
C PRO A 360 -6.69 -18.37 10.25
N SER A 361 -6.03 -19.27 9.52
CA SER A 361 -6.61 -20.53 9.02
C SER A 361 -6.75 -21.63 10.09
N GLY A 362 -6.13 -21.47 11.26
CA GLY A 362 -6.27 -22.41 12.38
C GLY A 362 -5.01 -22.54 13.25
N LYS A 363 -5.04 -23.53 14.16
CA LYS A 363 -3.87 -23.91 14.97
C LYS A 363 -3.13 -25.07 14.32
N TYR A 364 -1.80 -24.97 14.31
CA TYR A 364 -0.91 -25.92 13.66
C TYR A 364 0.21 -26.34 14.61
N ASP A 365 0.64 -27.60 14.50
CA ASP A 365 1.68 -28.16 15.35
C ASP A 365 3.07 -27.65 14.95
N LYS A 366 3.28 -27.37 13.65
CA LYS A 366 4.50 -26.81 13.08
C LYS A 366 4.17 -25.91 11.88
N VAL A 367 4.78 -24.73 11.83
CA VAL A 367 4.73 -23.82 10.67
C VAL A 367 6.16 -23.52 10.24
N VAL A 368 6.45 -23.70 8.96
CA VAL A 368 7.75 -23.42 8.36
C VAL A 368 7.59 -22.27 7.38
N THR A 369 8.33 -21.19 7.59
CA THR A 369 8.40 -20.06 6.66
C THR A 369 9.74 -20.08 5.95
N THR A 370 9.72 -20.20 4.63
CA THR A 370 10.90 -20.28 3.76
C THR A 370 10.99 -19.02 2.92
N GLN A 371 12.13 -18.35 2.94
CA GLN A 371 12.42 -17.14 2.15
C GLN A 371 13.44 -17.47 1.06
N TYR A 372 13.15 -17.10 -0.19
CA TYR A 372 13.99 -17.34 -1.36
C TYR A 372 14.50 -16.00 -1.90
N LEU A 373 15.82 -15.79 -1.78
CA LEU A 373 16.45 -14.54 -2.15
C LEU A 373 17.50 -14.74 -3.25
N ALA A 374 17.50 -13.89 -4.26
CA ALA A 374 18.55 -13.86 -5.28
C ALA A 374 19.70 -12.95 -4.82
N LYS A 375 20.94 -13.45 -4.90
CA LYS A 375 22.14 -12.66 -4.63
C LYS A 375 22.33 -11.57 -5.69
N VAL A 376 22.63 -10.36 -5.26
CA VAL A 376 22.99 -9.21 -6.09
C VAL A 376 24.34 -8.70 -5.63
N ILE A 377 25.26 -8.49 -6.56
CA ILE A 377 26.56 -7.88 -6.27
C ILE A 377 26.34 -6.37 -6.32
N ILE A 378 26.43 -5.68 -5.18
CA ILE A 378 26.18 -4.23 -5.09
C ILE A 378 27.46 -3.47 -5.48
N ASP A 379 28.62 -3.95 -5.02
CA ASP A 379 29.97 -3.49 -5.37
C ASP A 379 30.93 -4.71 -5.38
N ASN A 380 32.19 -4.54 -5.77
CA ASN A 380 33.20 -5.63 -5.81
C ASN A 380 33.44 -6.37 -4.47
N GLU A 381 32.81 -5.95 -3.36
CA GLU A 381 33.00 -6.52 -2.02
C GLU A 381 31.70 -6.80 -1.23
N SER A 382 30.53 -6.28 -1.64
CA SER A 382 29.27 -6.40 -0.88
C SER A 382 28.18 -7.20 -1.62
N VAL A 383 27.58 -8.15 -0.92
CA VAL A 383 26.48 -8.99 -1.43
C VAL A 383 25.16 -8.49 -0.84
N GLY A 384 24.29 -7.99 -1.72
CA GLY A 384 22.89 -7.72 -1.44
C GLY A 384 21.97 -8.86 -1.84
N TYR A 385 20.70 -8.74 -1.49
CA TYR A 385 19.67 -9.71 -1.83
C TYR A 385 18.41 -9.04 -2.37
N ASN A 386 17.79 -9.68 -3.37
CA ASN A 386 16.45 -9.35 -3.85
C ASN A 386 15.50 -10.50 -3.51
N THR A 387 14.29 -10.18 -3.06
CA THR A 387 13.26 -11.21 -2.82
C THR A 387 12.74 -11.79 -4.14
N VAL A 388 12.64 -13.12 -4.20
CA VAL A 388 12.16 -13.86 -5.38
C VAL A 388 10.89 -14.64 -5.05
N GLY A 389 10.85 -15.22 -3.85
CA GLY A 389 9.69 -15.96 -3.40
C GLY A 389 9.69 -16.17 -1.90
N ALA A 390 8.51 -16.48 -1.36
CA ALA A 390 8.35 -16.93 0.01
C ALA A 390 7.34 -18.09 0.05
N THR A 391 7.47 -18.99 1.02
CA THR A 391 6.51 -20.08 1.22
C THR A 391 6.27 -20.27 2.70
N ARG A 392 5.02 -20.50 3.10
CA ARG A 392 4.63 -20.85 4.44
C ARG A 392 3.87 -22.17 4.41
N ASN A 393 4.49 -23.20 4.98
CA ASN A 393 3.92 -24.54 5.09
C ASN A 393 3.47 -24.81 6.52
N ALA A 394 2.22 -25.23 6.71
CA ALA A 394 1.65 -25.54 8.01
C ALA A 394 1.31 -27.02 8.12
N TYR A 395 1.75 -27.63 9.22
CA TYR A 395 1.70 -29.06 9.46
C TYR A 395 0.87 -29.39 10.70
N LYS A 396 0.20 -30.53 10.65
CA LYS A 396 -0.43 -31.17 11.81
C LYS A 396 0.16 -32.55 12.06
N LYS A 397 0.13 -32.99 13.32
CA LYS A 397 0.48 -34.36 13.68
C LYS A 397 -0.68 -35.30 13.40
N ASP A 398 -0.38 -36.40 12.75
CA ASP A 398 -1.30 -37.53 12.63
C ASP A 398 -1.35 -38.35 13.94
N PRO A 399 -2.21 -39.37 14.06
CA PRO A 399 -2.28 -40.21 15.26
C PRO A 399 -0.98 -40.94 15.60
N SER A 400 -0.06 -41.11 14.64
CA SER A 400 1.26 -41.70 14.84
C SER A 400 2.32 -40.69 15.25
N GLY A 401 1.96 -39.39 15.33
CA GLY A 401 2.85 -38.29 15.66
C GLY A 401 3.63 -37.71 14.48
N LYS A 402 3.35 -38.14 13.25
CA LYS A 402 4.03 -37.68 12.03
C LYS A 402 3.43 -36.37 11.51
N PHE A 403 4.28 -35.50 10.96
CA PHE A 403 3.81 -34.23 10.41
C PHE A 403 3.25 -34.40 9.00
N ILE A 404 2.00 -34.03 8.81
CA ILE A 404 1.32 -33.98 7.52
C ILE A 404 1.12 -32.51 7.14
N LEU A 405 1.52 -32.14 5.93
CA LEU A 405 1.25 -30.81 5.37
C LEU A 405 -0.26 -30.67 5.15
N VAL A 406 -0.86 -29.66 5.77
CA VAL A 406 -2.32 -29.43 5.71
C VAL A 406 -2.69 -28.09 5.11
N ASP A 407 -1.75 -27.14 5.06
CA ASP A 407 -1.96 -25.81 4.46
C ASP A 407 -0.62 -25.29 3.92
N SER A 408 -0.64 -24.64 2.76
CA SER A 408 0.55 -24.03 2.14
C SER A 408 0.16 -22.75 1.42
N ILE A 409 0.90 -21.67 1.71
CA ILE A 409 0.79 -20.39 1.01
C ILE A 409 2.13 -20.06 0.39
N ARG A 410 2.15 -19.79 -0.91
CA ARG A 410 3.34 -19.38 -1.64
C ARG A 410 3.15 -18.00 -2.23
N ARG A 411 4.20 -17.18 -2.21
CA ARG A 411 4.26 -15.88 -2.87
C ARG A 411 5.42 -15.87 -3.87
N ASN A 412 5.11 -15.58 -5.12
CA ASN A 412 6.08 -15.39 -6.20
C ASN A 412 6.22 -13.88 -6.45
N PHE A 413 7.33 -13.26 -6.05
CA PHE A 413 7.53 -11.82 -6.22
C PHE A 413 8.03 -11.53 -7.65
N TYR A 414 7.29 -10.74 -8.41
CA TYR A 414 7.65 -10.32 -9.78
C TYR A 414 8.37 -9.00 -9.82
N ASP A 415 7.94 -8.07 -8.96
CA ASP A 415 8.51 -6.75 -8.80
C ASP A 415 8.62 -6.41 -7.32
N PHE A 416 9.69 -5.73 -6.97
CA PHE A 416 9.95 -5.23 -5.64
C PHE A 416 10.86 -4.01 -5.78
N GLY A 417 10.30 -2.82 -5.54
CA GLY A 417 10.98 -1.55 -5.64
C GLY A 417 10.74 -0.70 -4.39
N THR A 418 11.60 0.30 -4.18
CA THR A 418 11.57 1.21 -3.02
C THR A 418 11.28 2.66 -3.40
N ASP A 419 11.38 2.97 -4.69
CA ASP A 419 11.17 4.32 -5.22
C ASP A 419 9.87 4.37 -6.00
N LEU A 420 8.81 4.82 -5.34
CA LEU A 420 7.63 5.34 -6.05
C LEU A 420 7.91 6.80 -6.40
N ASP A 421 7.65 7.19 -7.65
CA ASP A 421 7.59 8.60 -7.97
C ASP A 421 6.45 9.26 -7.19
N GLU A 422 6.56 10.56 -6.93
CA GLU A 422 5.63 11.26 -6.05
C GLU A 422 4.19 11.23 -6.59
N SER A 423 4.01 11.30 -7.92
CA SER A 423 2.71 11.18 -8.56
C SER A 423 2.07 9.81 -8.32
N ALA A 424 2.82 8.73 -8.48
CA ALA A 424 2.36 7.37 -8.27
C ALA A 424 2.11 7.10 -6.78
N TYR A 425 2.92 7.68 -5.89
CA TYR A 425 2.68 7.63 -4.44
C TYR A 425 1.36 8.34 -4.08
N HIS A 426 1.15 9.55 -4.59
CA HIS A 426 -0.06 10.31 -4.36
C HIS A 426 -1.31 9.61 -4.90
N GLU A 427 -1.25 9.10 -6.13
CA GLU A 427 -2.35 8.35 -6.76
C GLU A 427 -2.65 7.06 -5.99
N ALA A 428 -1.62 6.33 -5.54
CA ALA A 428 -1.77 5.05 -4.84
C ALA A 428 -2.53 5.17 -3.52
N PHE A 429 -2.43 6.30 -2.82
CA PHE A 429 -3.00 6.51 -1.48
C PHE A 429 -4.20 7.46 -1.47
N GLN A 430 -4.75 7.82 -2.64
CA GLN A 430 -5.89 8.72 -2.73
C GLN A 430 -7.20 8.04 -2.28
N ILE A 431 -7.94 8.70 -1.37
CA ILE A 431 -9.23 8.22 -0.82
C ILE A 431 -10.37 9.23 -1.01
N SER A 432 -10.17 10.26 -1.82
CA SER A 432 -11.15 11.32 -2.08
C SER A 432 -12.53 10.81 -2.52
N ASP A 433 -12.59 9.70 -3.24
CA ASP A 433 -13.86 9.09 -3.69
C ASP A 433 -14.75 8.59 -2.54
N CYS A 434 -14.17 8.42 -1.34
CA CYS A 434 -14.88 8.04 -0.11
C CYS A 434 -15.53 9.23 0.60
N PHE A 435 -15.17 10.45 0.19
CA PHE A 435 -15.70 11.71 0.71
C PHE A 435 -16.16 12.57 -0.47
N PRO A 436 -17.23 12.14 -1.17
CA PRO A 436 -17.68 12.80 -2.39
C PRO A 436 -18.39 14.13 -2.12
N ASN A 437 -18.76 14.42 -0.86
CA ASN A 437 -19.50 15.63 -0.50
C ASN A 437 -18.56 16.78 -0.10
N ALA A 438 -18.88 18.04 -0.46
CA ALA A 438 -18.03 19.20 -0.19
C ALA A 438 -17.98 19.56 1.29
N ASP A 439 -19.03 19.26 2.05
CA ASP A 439 -19.03 19.42 3.51
C ASP A 439 -18.10 18.42 4.22
N GLN A 440 -17.62 17.41 3.48
CA GLN A 440 -16.58 16.48 3.93
C GLN A 440 -15.19 16.87 3.44
N ARG A 441 -15.01 18.11 2.95
CA ARG A 441 -13.74 18.66 2.50
C ARG A 441 -13.51 20.07 3.03
N LEU A 442 -12.27 20.40 3.35
CA LEU A 442 -11.87 21.75 3.77
C LEU A 442 -10.54 22.11 3.11
N THR A 443 -10.45 23.26 2.46
CA THR A 443 -9.18 23.77 1.94
C THR A 443 -8.64 24.85 2.85
N LEU A 444 -7.40 24.68 3.32
CA LEU A 444 -6.69 25.68 4.10
C LEU A 444 -5.45 26.12 3.32
N THR A 445 -5.29 27.43 3.17
CA THR A 445 -4.10 28.03 2.54
C THR A 445 -3.04 28.33 3.60
N PHE A 446 -1.95 27.59 3.58
CA PHE A 446 -0.77 27.83 4.40
C PHE A 446 0.12 28.86 3.71
N VAL A 447 0.31 30.01 4.36
CA VAL A 447 1.20 31.07 3.87
C VAL A 447 2.59 30.86 4.46
N LEU A 448 3.57 30.62 3.61
CA LEU A 448 4.95 30.31 3.96
C LEU A 448 5.87 31.48 3.58
N THR A 449 6.80 31.81 4.49
CA THR A 449 7.90 32.76 4.24
C THR A 449 9.24 32.12 4.51
N CYS A 450 10.24 32.44 3.71
CA CYS A 450 11.61 32.00 3.94
C CYS A 450 12.25 32.70 5.16
N GLU A 451 12.91 31.95 6.03
CA GLU A 451 13.57 32.48 7.24
C GLU A 451 15.08 32.74 7.06
N GLU A 452 15.68 32.44 5.91
CA GLU A 452 17.15 32.47 5.77
C GLU A 452 17.71 33.90 5.68
N ALA A 453 18.74 34.20 6.49
CA ALA A 453 19.32 35.54 6.64
C ALA A 453 20.20 36.02 5.47
N ASN A 454 20.53 35.17 4.48
CA ASN A 454 21.54 35.44 3.45
C ASN A 454 21.12 35.11 2.01
N LEU A 455 19.87 34.71 1.76
CA LEU A 455 19.26 34.66 0.42
C LEU A 455 18.19 35.74 0.37
N ASP A 456 18.10 36.46 -0.74
CA ASP A 456 16.93 37.30 -0.98
C ASP A 456 15.68 36.40 -1.15
N ILE A 457 14.52 36.94 -0.77
CA ILE A 457 13.24 36.20 -0.74
C ILE A 457 12.97 35.55 -2.10
N GLU A 458 13.26 36.26 -3.20
CA GLU A 458 13.06 35.78 -4.57
C GLU A 458 13.91 34.53 -4.89
N SER A 459 15.19 34.49 -4.50
CA SER A 459 16.03 33.31 -4.71
C SER A 459 15.57 32.12 -3.89
N CYS A 460 15.04 32.35 -2.69
CA CYS A 460 14.50 31.28 -1.86
C CYS A 460 13.20 30.71 -2.45
N VAL A 461 12.27 31.56 -2.87
CA VAL A 461 11.04 31.13 -3.56
C VAL A 461 11.39 30.28 -4.77
N LYS A 462 12.30 30.76 -5.63
CA LYS A 462 12.71 30.03 -6.83
C LYS A 462 13.35 28.68 -6.51
N ALA A 463 14.21 28.63 -5.49
CA ALA A 463 14.78 27.37 -5.03
C ALA A 463 13.73 26.40 -4.45
N SER A 464 12.63 26.93 -3.90
CA SER A 464 11.50 26.16 -3.38
C SER A 464 10.65 25.60 -4.52
N GLU A 465 10.44 26.37 -5.58
CA GLU A 465 9.78 25.94 -6.82
C GLU A 465 10.54 24.77 -7.48
N ASP A 466 11.88 24.86 -7.55
CA ASP A 466 12.75 23.77 -8.03
C ASP A 466 12.66 22.49 -7.16
N MET A 467 12.18 22.60 -5.92
CA MET A 467 12.10 21.51 -4.93
C MET A 467 10.64 21.25 -4.47
N VAL A 468 9.67 21.55 -5.33
CA VAL A 468 8.24 21.50 -4.97
C VAL A 468 7.80 20.12 -4.47
N TYR A 469 8.38 19.03 -4.98
CA TYR A 469 8.06 17.67 -4.56
C TYR A 469 8.52 17.37 -3.13
N GLU A 470 9.77 17.71 -2.79
CA GLU A 470 10.25 17.62 -1.41
C GLU A 470 9.44 18.53 -0.49
N LEU A 471 9.17 19.76 -0.93
CA LEU A 471 8.38 20.72 -0.15
C LEU A 471 6.99 20.17 0.17
N ARG A 472 6.33 19.50 -0.78
CA ARG A 472 5.05 18.83 -0.56
C ARG A 472 5.12 17.74 0.50
N GLN A 473 6.08 16.82 0.39
CA GLN A 473 6.25 15.72 1.34
C GLN A 473 6.55 16.24 2.76
N TYR A 474 7.46 17.22 2.89
CA TYR A 474 7.80 17.79 4.19
C TYR A 474 6.64 18.57 4.81
N LEU A 475 5.85 19.30 4.02
CA LEU A 475 4.67 20.00 4.52
C LEU A 475 3.60 19.00 5.01
N ALA A 476 3.33 17.94 4.24
CA ALA A 476 2.39 16.88 4.64
C ALA A 476 2.83 16.20 5.96
N ASP A 477 4.10 15.78 6.05
CA ASP A 477 4.67 15.18 7.26
C ASP A 477 4.59 16.11 8.47
N LYS A 478 4.88 17.41 8.27
CA LYS A 478 4.76 18.42 9.32
C LYS A 478 3.32 18.55 9.81
N ILE A 479 2.34 18.57 8.90
CA ILE A 479 0.91 18.64 9.23
C ILE A 479 0.49 17.41 10.04
N VAL A 480 0.79 16.21 9.55
CA VAL A 480 0.45 14.94 10.23
C VAL A 480 1.02 14.87 11.64
N LYS A 481 2.32 15.16 11.81
CA LYS A 481 3.00 15.10 13.12
C LYS A 481 2.54 16.17 14.10
N THR A 482 2.23 17.37 13.62
CA THR A 482 1.88 18.51 14.48
C THR A 482 0.42 18.44 14.93
N TYR A 483 -0.48 18.06 14.02
CA TYR A 483 -1.92 18.18 14.22
C TYR A 483 -2.63 16.83 14.43
N GLN A 484 -1.88 15.71 14.46
CA GLN A 484 -2.40 14.36 14.64
C GLN A 484 -3.48 13.97 13.63
N ILE A 485 -3.34 14.46 12.40
CA ILE A 485 -4.24 14.15 11.29
C ILE A 485 -3.69 12.92 10.58
N SER A 486 -4.55 11.95 10.23
CA SER A 486 -4.14 10.84 9.36
C SER A 486 -3.60 11.36 8.02
N PHE A 487 -2.51 10.76 7.54
CA PHE A 487 -1.89 11.12 6.26
C PHE A 487 -2.88 11.04 5.09
N LEU A 488 -3.75 10.02 5.06
CA LEU A 488 -4.72 9.83 3.99
C LEU A 488 -5.83 10.91 3.96
N ARG A 489 -6.00 11.67 5.04
CA ARG A 489 -6.94 12.80 5.07
C ARG A 489 -6.40 14.02 4.32
N ILE A 490 -5.13 14.06 3.96
CA ILE A 490 -4.56 15.11 3.10
C ILE A 490 -4.80 14.69 1.65
N ALA A 491 -5.87 15.20 1.05
CA ALA A 491 -6.28 14.83 -0.30
C ALA A 491 -5.39 15.43 -1.38
N ASP A 492 -4.91 16.66 -1.20
CA ASP A 492 -4.06 17.36 -2.16
C ASP A 492 -3.30 18.52 -1.49
N ILE A 493 -2.15 18.89 -2.09
CA ILE A 493 -1.35 20.05 -1.73
C ILE A 493 -0.88 20.74 -3.01
N VAL A 494 -1.45 21.92 -3.28
CA VAL A 494 -1.12 22.76 -4.43
C VAL A 494 -0.31 23.97 -3.99
N PHE A 495 0.86 24.17 -4.58
CA PHE A 495 1.69 25.35 -4.30
C PHE A 495 1.46 26.44 -5.34
N VAL A 496 1.37 27.68 -4.87
CA VAL A 496 1.39 28.90 -5.68
C VAL A 496 2.59 29.74 -5.25
N PHE A 497 3.51 29.94 -6.19
CA PHE A 497 4.73 30.73 -5.99
C PHE A 497 4.54 32.14 -6.56
N THR A 498 4.72 33.16 -5.72
CA THR A 498 4.84 34.57 -6.15
C THR A 498 6.25 35.06 -5.88
N LYS A 499 6.62 36.25 -6.38
CA LYS A 499 7.97 36.81 -6.19
C LYS A 499 8.40 36.92 -4.72
N ASP A 500 7.43 37.04 -3.81
CA ASP A 500 7.60 37.38 -2.41
C ASP A 500 6.94 36.39 -1.44
N SER A 501 6.18 35.40 -1.93
CA SER A 501 5.44 34.48 -1.06
C SER A 501 5.30 33.09 -1.66
N ILE A 502 5.13 32.11 -0.78
CA ILE A 502 4.77 30.74 -1.13
C ILE A 502 3.45 30.45 -0.43
N LYS A 503 2.41 30.16 -1.20
CA LYS A 503 1.11 29.73 -0.68
C LYS A 503 0.92 28.24 -0.98
N ALA A 504 0.44 27.48 0.00
CA ALA A 504 0.14 26.06 -0.16
C ALA A 504 -1.32 25.81 0.19
N ASP A 505 -2.14 25.51 -0.82
CA ASP A 505 -3.53 25.14 -0.65
C ASP A 505 -3.59 23.65 -0.34
N VAL A 506 -3.96 23.32 0.91
CA VAL A 506 -4.03 21.94 1.41
C VAL A 506 -5.49 21.56 1.55
N THR A 507 -5.90 20.52 0.81
CA THR A 507 -7.26 19.97 0.89
C THR A 507 -7.30 18.83 1.91
N PHE A 508 -8.16 18.96 2.91
CA PHE A 508 -8.40 17.96 3.95
C PHE A 508 -9.74 17.27 3.73
N LEU A 509 -9.79 15.95 4.00
CA LEU A 509 -11.00 15.13 4.03
C LEU A 509 -11.50 14.98 5.47
N ASP A 510 -12.78 14.70 5.67
CA ASP A 510 -13.32 14.50 7.02
C ASP A 510 -12.81 13.23 7.70
N VAL A 511 -12.98 13.16 9.01
CA VAL A 511 -12.73 11.93 9.76
C VAL A 511 -13.83 10.92 9.38
N PRO A 512 -13.50 9.65 9.13
CA PRO A 512 -14.49 8.59 8.93
C PRO A 512 -15.53 8.55 10.06
N SER A 513 -16.74 8.05 9.78
CA SER A 513 -17.76 7.92 10.82
C SER A 513 -17.34 6.88 11.87
N LEU A 514 -17.61 7.12 13.16
CA LEU A 514 -17.33 6.15 14.24
C LEU A 514 -18.05 4.82 14.03
N LYS A 515 -19.27 4.87 13.48
CA LYS A 515 -20.11 3.71 13.21
C LYS A 515 -19.51 2.77 12.15
N ASP A 516 -18.93 3.33 11.10
CA ASP A 516 -18.32 2.55 10.01
C ASP A 516 -16.88 2.13 10.35
N SER A 517 -16.25 2.82 11.30
CA SER A 517 -14.87 2.58 11.72
C SER A 517 -14.70 1.54 12.81
N PHE A 518 -15.78 1.18 13.52
CA PHE A 518 -15.75 0.18 14.60
C PHE A 518 -16.94 -0.78 14.52
N LYS A 519 -16.65 -2.07 14.34
CA LYS A 519 -17.67 -3.13 14.42
C LYS A 519 -18.01 -3.44 15.88
N TYR A 520 -19.27 -3.81 16.11
CA TYR A 520 -19.71 -4.42 17.37
C TYR A 520 -20.31 -5.80 17.14
N THR A 521 -20.32 -6.60 18.20
CA THR A 521 -21.11 -7.82 18.27
C THR A 521 -22.20 -7.67 19.31
N LEU A 522 -23.38 -8.25 19.04
CA LEU A 522 -24.45 -8.29 20.03
C LEU A 522 -24.24 -9.51 20.93
N ARG A 523 -24.08 -9.28 22.23
CA ARG A 523 -23.88 -10.35 23.23
C ARG A 523 -24.76 -10.10 24.43
N LYS A 524 -25.30 -11.16 25.03
CA LYS A 524 -26.01 -11.09 26.32
C LYS A 524 -24.98 -11.15 27.46
N ILE A 525 -24.85 -10.07 28.21
CA ILE A 525 -23.80 -9.86 29.20
C ILE A 525 -24.35 -10.02 30.62
N ASP A 526 -23.66 -10.80 31.44
CA ASP A 526 -23.92 -10.83 32.89
C ASP A 526 -23.31 -9.58 33.53
N MET A 527 -24.15 -8.57 33.77
CA MET A 527 -23.75 -7.31 34.39
C MET A 527 -23.19 -7.50 35.81
N LYS A 528 -23.51 -8.59 36.52
CA LYS A 528 -22.97 -8.88 37.86
C LYS A 528 -21.52 -9.38 37.80
N SER A 529 -21.10 -9.89 36.65
CA SER A 529 -19.72 -10.38 36.43
C SER A 529 -18.71 -9.26 36.17
N ILE A 530 -19.18 -8.06 35.84
CA ILE A 530 -18.35 -6.88 35.60
C ILE A 530 -17.88 -6.35 36.95
N LYS A 531 -16.56 -6.33 37.18
CA LYS A 531 -15.95 -5.92 38.46
C LYS A 531 -16.27 -4.46 38.76
N SER A 532 -16.54 -4.13 40.03
CA SER A 532 -16.86 -2.77 40.50
C SER A 532 -15.78 -1.70 40.23
N SER A 533 -14.59 -2.08 39.79
CA SER A 533 -13.49 -1.18 39.42
C SER A 533 -13.56 -0.66 37.97
N THR A 534 -14.56 -1.05 37.18
CA THR A 534 -14.74 -0.57 35.81
C THR A 534 -15.43 0.80 35.79
N THR A 535 -14.86 1.77 35.07
CA THR A 535 -15.54 3.05 34.79
C THR A 535 -16.84 2.77 34.03
N THR A 536 -17.93 3.28 34.60
CA THR A 536 -19.28 3.13 34.10
C THR A 536 -19.82 4.52 33.82
N ASP A 537 -20.08 4.81 32.56
CA ASP A 537 -20.54 6.12 32.09
C ASP A 537 -21.92 5.97 31.44
N THR A 538 -22.66 7.06 31.34
CA THR A 538 -23.98 7.09 30.67
C THR A 538 -23.83 7.60 29.24
N ALA A 539 -24.47 6.92 28.28
CA ALA A 539 -24.48 7.34 26.88
C ALA A 539 -25.86 7.07 26.25
N GLU A 540 -26.37 7.99 25.44
CA GLU A 540 -27.66 7.87 24.77
C GLU A 540 -27.64 6.81 23.66
N ASN A 541 -26.48 6.61 23.03
CA ASN A 541 -26.29 5.58 22.01
C ASN A 541 -24.84 5.07 21.97
N GLY A 542 -24.60 4.05 21.13
CA GLY A 542 -23.29 3.41 21.01
C GLY A 542 -22.20 4.34 20.45
N GLU A 543 -22.56 5.31 19.61
CA GLU A 543 -21.61 6.26 19.02
C GLU A 543 -21.13 7.29 20.05
N GLU A 544 -22.04 7.78 20.89
CA GLU A 544 -21.67 8.64 22.02
C GLU A 544 -20.77 7.91 23.02
N CYS A 545 -21.05 6.63 23.28
CA CYS A 545 -20.19 5.77 24.10
C CYS A 545 -18.77 5.64 23.53
N LEU A 546 -18.64 5.43 22.21
CA LEU A 546 -17.33 5.42 21.53
C LEU A 546 -16.62 6.78 21.62
N LYS A 547 -17.33 7.86 21.32
CA LYS A 547 -16.80 9.23 21.32
C LYS A 547 -16.30 9.68 22.70
N TYR A 548 -17.00 9.29 23.75
CA TYR A 548 -16.58 9.59 25.12
C TYR A 548 -15.24 8.90 25.43
N HIS A 549 -15.12 7.60 25.15
CA HIS A 549 -13.91 6.85 25.46
C HIS A 549 -12.75 7.06 24.48
N SER A 550 -12.99 7.61 23.28
CA SER A 550 -11.94 7.98 22.34
C SER A 550 -11.07 9.15 22.82
N SER A 551 -11.53 9.91 23.82
CA SER A 551 -10.74 10.98 24.46
C SER A 551 -9.69 10.47 25.46
N SER A 552 -9.76 9.20 25.87
CA SER A 552 -8.88 8.63 26.90
C SER A 552 -7.59 8.07 26.31
N TYR A 553 -6.43 8.54 26.79
CA TYR A 553 -5.11 8.08 26.31
C TYR A 553 -4.89 6.57 26.40
N GLN A 554 -5.53 5.91 27.36
CA GLN A 554 -5.52 4.45 27.45
C GLN A 554 -6.70 3.88 26.68
N SER A 555 -6.52 3.50 25.41
CA SER A 555 -7.56 2.79 24.65
C SER A 555 -8.02 1.53 25.39
N PRO A 556 -9.33 1.34 25.62
CA PRO A 556 -9.85 0.11 26.20
C PRO A 556 -9.65 -1.07 25.24
N ARG A 557 -9.50 -2.30 25.76
CA ARG A 557 -9.55 -3.49 24.91
C ARG A 557 -10.98 -3.81 24.49
N ILE A 558 -11.94 -3.66 25.41
CA ILE A 558 -13.36 -3.93 25.18
C ILE A 558 -14.19 -2.78 25.73
N LEU A 559 -15.18 -2.37 24.94
CA LEU A 559 -16.22 -1.42 25.36
C LEU A 559 -17.60 -2.06 25.20
N VAL A 560 -18.43 -1.97 26.23
CA VAL A 560 -19.77 -2.54 26.24
C VAL A 560 -20.79 -1.43 26.36
N TYR A 561 -21.71 -1.35 25.42
CA TYR A 561 -22.84 -0.42 25.44
C TYR A 561 -24.16 -1.19 25.55
N CYS A 562 -24.92 -0.95 26.62
CA CYS A 562 -26.20 -1.60 26.87
C CYS A 562 -27.34 -0.60 26.67
N GLU A 563 -28.09 -0.76 25.58
CA GLU A 563 -29.13 0.19 25.15
C GLU A 563 -30.30 0.28 26.15
N SER A 564 -30.69 -0.85 26.76
CA SER A 564 -31.79 -0.90 27.74
C SER A 564 -31.50 -0.11 29.02
N SER A 565 -30.22 0.08 29.37
CA SER A 565 -29.79 0.81 30.57
C SER A 565 -29.06 2.11 30.25
N LYS A 566 -28.79 2.40 28.97
CA LYS A 566 -27.97 3.54 28.50
C LYS A 566 -26.59 3.59 29.16
N VAL A 567 -26.03 2.43 29.48
CA VAL A 567 -24.74 2.31 30.18
C VAL A 567 -23.63 1.97 29.20
N CYS A 568 -22.50 2.64 29.36
CA CYS A 568 -21.25 2.46 28.64
C CYS A 568 -20.17 1.98 29.63
N ILE A 569 -19.52 0.84 29.34
CA ILE A 569 -18.60 0.17 30.28
C ILE A 569 -17.30 -0.17 29.60
N ARG A 570 -16.20 0.27 30.21
CA ARG A 570 -14.85 -0.17 29.88
C ARG A 570 -14.50 -1.44 30.64
N THR A 571 -14.07 -2.50 29.93
CA THR A 571 -13.62 -3.74 30.57
C THR A 571 -12.50 -4.42 29.77
N GLU A 572 -11.79 -5.34 30.41
CA GLU A 572 -10.78 -6.20 29.77
C GLU A 572 -11.35 -7.55 29.35
N GLU A 573 -12.44 -8.00 29.99
CA GLU A 573 -13.10 -9.27 29.73
C GLU A 573 -14.62 -9.14 29.88
N VAL A 574 -15.35 -9.97 29.14
CA VAL A 574 -16.81 -10.00 29.15
C VAL A 574 -17.28 -11.44 29.27
N LYS A 575 -18.09 -11.74 30.29
CA LYS A 575 -18.77 -13.05 30.42
C LYS A 575 -20.17 -12.97 29.82
N THR A 576 -20.51 -13.97 29.02
CA THR A 576 -21.83 -14.09 28.39
C THR A 576 -22.73 -15.00 29.23
N ASP A 577 -24.02 -14.65 29.30
CA ASP A 577 -25.05 -15.39 30.03
C ASP A 577 -26.34 -15.36 29.21
N SER A 578 -27.04 -16.50 29.11
CA SER A 578 -28.33 -16.61 28.44
C SER A 578 -29.41 -15.69 29.03
N ASP A 579 -29.33 -15.40 30.33
CA ASP A 579 -30.23 -14.50 31.06
C ASP A 579 -29.66 -13.06 31.20
N GLY A 580 -28.52 -12.80 30.56
CA GLY A 580 -27.85 -11.49 30.56
C GLY A 580 -28.57 -10.42 29.73
N ILE A 581 -28.09 -9.18 29.85
CA ILE A 581 -28.61 -8.02 29.11
C ILE A 581 -27.97 -7.98 27.73
N LEU A 582 -28.78 -7.80 26.68
CA LEU A 582 -28.27 -7.67 25.32
C LEU A 582 -27.55 -6.32 25.14
N CYS A 583 -26.26 -6.36 24.86
CA CYS A 583 -25.42 -5.18 24.70
C CYS A 583 -24.59 -5.25 23.42
N ARG A 584 -24.21 -4.08 22.89
CA ARG A 584 -23.21 -3.94 21.82
C ARG A 584 -21.83 -4.04 22.45
N VAL A 585 -21.01 -4.97 21.99
CA VAL A 585 -19.63 -5.18 22.45
C VAL A 585 -18.67 -4.81 21.34
N TYR A 586 -17.89 -3.76 21.56
CA TYR A 586 -16.81 -3.30 20.69
C TYR A 586 -15.48 -3.87 21.19
N GLU A 587 -14.70 -4.46 20.30
CA GLU A 587 -13.36 -4.98 20.59
C GLU A 587 -12.34 -4.20 19.77
N PHE A 588 -11.26 -3.73 20.42
CA PHE A 588 -10.24 -2.88 19.78
C PHE A 588 -8.88 -3.59 19.76
N PRO A 589 -8.69 -4.62 18.92
CA PRO A 589 -7.46 -5.41 18.91
C PRO A 589 -6.22 -4.55 18.59
N MET A 590 -6.37 -3.50 17.79
CA MET A 590 -5.29 -2.56 17.41
C MET A 590 -5.10 -1.40 18.41
N LYS A 591 -5.98 -1.27 19.42
CA LYS A 591 -5.94 -0.17 20.43
C LYS A 591 -5.96 1.25 19.83
N ASN A 592 -6.58 1.41 18.68
CA ASN A 592 -6.64 2.62 17.87
C ASN A 592 -7.73 3.62 18.29
N LEU A 593 -8.60 3.29 19.26
CA LEU A 593 -9.74 4.17 19.63
C LEU A 593 -9.28 5.58 20.06
N TYR A 594 -8.23 5.69 20.87
CA TYR A 594 -7.66 6.98 21.25
C TYR A 594 -7.13 7.76 20.05
N ARG A 595 -6.32 7.10 19.19
CA ARG A 595 -5.75 7.73 18.00
C ARG A 595 -6.84 8.19 17.02
N PHE A 596 -7.93 7.44 16.90
CA PHE A 596 -9.10 7.84 16.13
C PHE A 596 -9.77 9.08 16.74
N GLY A 597 -9.97 9.09 18.05
CA GLY A 597 -10.58 10.22 18.78
C GLY A 597 -9.73 11.49 18.82
N SER A 598 -8.41 11.37 18.67
CA SER A 598 -7.49 12.50 18.62
C SER A 598 -7.40 13.15 17.24
N ASP A 599 -7.98 12.52 16.21
CA ASP A 599 -8.00 13.05 14.86
C ASP A 599 -9.01 14.20 14.73
N VAL A 600 -8.56 15.37 14.28
CA VAL A 600 -9.35 16.61 14.36
C VAL A 600 -10.41 16.66 13.25
N SER A 601 -11.69 16.70 13.62
CA SER A 601 -12.81 16.89 12.67
C SER A 601 -12.64 18.17 11.83
N LEU A 602 -13.11 18.19 10.58
CA LEU A 602 -12.97 19.37 9.70
C LEU A 602 -13.47 20.67 10.35
N LYS A 603 -14.62 20.61 11.03
CA LYS A 603 -15.23 21.77 11.72
C LYS A 603 -14.27 22.49 12.68
N ASN A 604 -13.39 21.75 13.35
CA ASN A 604 -12.47 22.30 14.35
C ASN A 604 -11.03 22.40 13.81
N LEU A 605 -10.80 21.98 12.56
CA LEU A 605 -9.46 21.82 12.01
C LEU A 605 -8.74 23.17 11.91
N HIS A 606 -9.39 24.19 11.36
CA HIS A 606 -8.80 25.53 11.22
C HIS A 606 -8.36 26.10 12.58
N ASP A 607 -9.23 26.06 13.58
CA ASP A 607 -8.93 26.56 14.93
C ASP A 607 -7.81 25.75 15.60
N SER A 608 -7.84 24.42 15.46
CA SER A 608 -6.81 23.54 15.99
C SER A 608 -5.45 23.85 15.37
N VAL A 609 -5.40 23.97 14.05
CA VAL A 609 -4.16 24.21 13.29
C VAL A 609 -3.58 25.60 13.63
N ILE A 610 -4.44 26.62 13.79
CA ILE A 610 -4.03 27.97 14.24
C ILE A 610 -3.52 27.96 15.68
N SER A 611 -4.22 27.30 16.60
CA SER A 611 -3.86 27.30 18.02
C SER A 611 -2.49 26.67 18.29
N SER A 612 -2.05 25.72 17.44
CA SER A 612 -0.76 25.03 17.51
C SER A 612 0.33 25.66 16.63
N LEU A 613 0.12 26.90 16.14
CA LEU A 613 1.10 27.69 15.40
C LEU A 613 2.36 28.07 16.20
N SER A 614 2.65 27.53 17.38
CA SER A 614 3.92 27.78 18.09
C SER A 614 5.12 27.03 17.46
N HIS A 615 4.89 26.08 16.54
CA HIS A 615 5.92 25.25 15.89
C HIS A 615 6.17 25.60 14.40
N ARG A 616 6.23 26.90 14.08
CA ARG A 616 6.08 27.49 12.72
C ARG A 616 7.13 27.11 11.68
N SER A 617 8.28 26.60 12.08
CA SER A 617 9.39 26.42 11.15
C SER A 617 9.69 24.97 10.83
N PHE A 618 10.09 24.73 9.59
CA PHE A 618 10.65 23.48 9.11
C PHE A 618 11.73 23.76 8.09
N SER A 619 12.66 22.81 7.93
CA SER A 619 13.81 22.97 7.05
C SER A 619 13.95 21.78 6.12
N ILE A 620 14.30 22.04 4.86
CA ILE A 620 14.51 21.04 3.83
C ILE A 620 15.98 21.03 3.45
N ARG A 621 16.59 19.83 3.44
CA ARG A 621 17.98 19.64 3.03
C ARG A 621 18.07 19.53 1.51
N ARG A 622 18.89 20.37 0.88
CA ARG A 622 19.13 20.31 -0.57
C ARG A 622 20.17 19.22 -0.88
N LYS A 623 19.83 18.25 -1.74
CA LYS A 623 20.72 17.12 -2.07
C LYS A 623 22.08 17.56 -2.66
N SER A 624 22.15 18.72 -3.30
CA SER A 624 23.34 19.26 -3.98
C SER A 624 24.01 20.45 -3.27
N ALA A 625 23.45 20.96 -2.16
CA ALA A 625 24.01 22.11 -1.45
C ALA A 625 24.24 21.80 0.04
N SER A 626 25.28 22.38 0.63
CA SER A 626 25.66 22.21 2.03
C SER A 626 24.72 22.92 3.03
N ARG A 627 23.55 23.41 2.59
CA ARG A 627 22.66 24.27 3.38
C ARG A 627 21.20 23.83 3.27
N ASN A 628 20.46 24.08 4.34
CA ASN A 628 19.04 23.77 4.44
C ASN A 628 18.21 25.02 4.13
N LEU A 629 17.14 24.89 3.36
CA LEU A 629 16.14 25.94 3.19
C LEU A 629 15.18 25.89 4.37
N SER A 630 14.96 27.02 5.05
CA SER A 630 14.07 27.10 6.22
C SER A 630 12.85 27.95 5.90
N TYR A 631 11.68 27.43 6.27
CA TYR A 631 10.38 28.04 6.04
C TYR A 631 9.70 28.32 7.37
N LYS A 632 8.88 29.36 7.39
CA LYS A 632 7.97 29.69 8.49
C LYS A 632 6.55 29.81 7.98
N ILE A 633 5.61 29.16 8.65
CA ILE A 633 4.17 29.37 8.45
C ILE A 633 3.79 30.68 9.14
N VAL A 634 3.39 31.68 8.37
CA VAL A 634 3.03 33.01 8.88
C VAL A 634 1.53 33.20 9.06
N ASP A 635 0.71 32.52 8.27
CA ASP A 635 -0.74 32.52 8.37
C ASP A 635 -1.33 31.24 7.79
N ILE A 636 -2.56 30.92 8.19
CA ILE A 636 -3.34 29.77 7.70
C ILE A 636 -4.76 30.25 7.49
N ILE A 637 -5.15 30.40 6.23
CA ILE A 637 -6.40 31.02 5.83
C ILE A 637 -7.39 29.94 5.45
N GLU A 638 -8.62 30.04 5.97
CA GLU A 638 -9.73 29.22 5.52
C GLU A 638 -10.18 29.71 4.15
N THR A 639 -9.67 29.05 3.10
CA THR A 639 -10.07 29.25 1.71
C THR A 639 -11.25 28.34 1.40
N ASN A 640 -12.33 28.53 2.15
CA ASN A 640 -13.64 28.16 1.63
C ASN A 640 -13.94 29.14 0.49
N GLU A 641 -13.42 28.88 -0.71
CA GLU A 641 -14.34 29.01 -1.82
C GLU A 641 -15.52 28.13 -1.42
N ALA A 642 -16.66 28.72 -1.13
CA ALA A 642 -17.92 28.00 -1.13
C ALA A 642 -18.13 27.46 -2.55
N LYS A 643 -17.37 26.42 -2.93
CA LYS A 643 -17.82 25.42 -3.87
C LYS A 643 -18.83 24.58 -3.10
N ASP A 644 -19.96 25.22 -2.77
CA ASP A 644 -21.22 24.51 -2.53
C ASP A 644 -21.32 23.49 -3.66
N GLU A 645 -21.29 22.21 -3.32
CA GLU A 645 -21.16 21.15 -4.30
C GLU A 645 -22.39 20.95 -5.18
N GLN A 646 -23.42 21.77 -5.02
CA GLN A 646 -24.50 21.87 -5.98
C GLN A 646 -24.15 22.85 -7.11
N SER A 647 -23.08 22.53 -7.84
CA SER A 647 -22.99 22.68 -9.31
C SER A 647 -21.52 22.62 -9.79
N LYS A 648 -20.97 21.42 -9.93
CA LYS A 648 -19.88 21.23 -10.93
C LYS A 648 -20.37 21.39 -12.38
N ARG A 649 -21.67 21.62 -12.58
CA ARG A 649 -22.29 21.91 -13.86
C ARG A 649 -23.05 23.23 -13.73
N LEU A 650 -22.50 24.33 -14.28
CA LEU A 650 -23.30 25.56 -14.43
C LEU A 650 -24.56 25.30 -15.26
N PHE A 651 -24.55 24.27 -16.11
CA PHE A 651 -25.65 23.90 -16.98
C PHE A 651 -25.95 22.40 -16.92
N ASN A 652 -27.23 22.06 -16.75
CA ASN A 652 -27.75 20.70 -16.77
C ASN A 652 -28.36 20.36 -18.14
N GLU A 653 -28.14 19.14 -18.63
CA GLU A 653 -28.81 18.64 -19.83
C GLU A 653 -30.30 18.48 -19.52
N ILE A 654 -31.15 19.29 -20.15
CA ILE A 654 -32.61 19.27 -19.94
C ILE A 654 -33.33 18.45 -21.00
N GLN A 655 -32.78 18.37 -22.21
CA GLN A 655 -33.37 17.64 -23.33
C GLN A 655 -32.27 17.04 -24.22
N SER A 656 -32.38 15.74 -24.45
CA SER A 656 -31.55 15.02 -25.43
C SER A 656 -32.26 14.96 -26.78
N SER A 657 -31.50 14.96 -27.88
CA SER A 657 -32.04 14.92 -29.24
C SER A 657 -32.95 16.09 -29.60
N LYS A 658 -32.68 17.28 -29.04
CA LYS A 658 -33.46 18.50 -29.26
C LYS A 658 -32.55 19.67 -29.61
N LYS A 659 -33.06 20.55 -30.48
CA LYS A 659 -32.38 21.76 -30.96
C LYS A 659 -33.30 22.97 -30.86
N LEU A 660 -32.78 24.08 -30.34
CA LEU A 660 -33.39 25.40 -30.43
C LEU A 660 -33.42 25.88 -31.89
N THR A 661 -34.59 26.30 -32.37
CA THR A 661 -34.72 26.92 -33.70
C THR A 661 -34.20 28.36 -33.69
N GLU A 662 -33.39 28.72 -34.70
CA GLU A 662 -32.94 30.10 -34.91
C GLU A 662 -34.15 31.02 -35.21
N MET A 663 -34.19 32.18 -34.55
CA MET A 663 -35.21 33.21 -34.75
C MET A 663 -34.55 34.53 -35.14
N ASP A 664 -35.13 35.22 -36.14
CA ASP A 664 -34.78 36.60 -36.45
C ASP A 664 -35.37 37.54 -35.38
N GLY A 665 -34.48 38.22 -34.66
CA GLY A 665 -34.84 39.20 -33.64
C GLY A 665 -35.00 38.57 -32.25
N LEU A 666 -33.98 38.81 -31.41
CA LEU A 666 -33.91 38.61 -29.95
C LEU A 666 -34.76 37.45 -29.43
N TYR A 667 -34.12 36.30 -29.17
CA TYR A 667 -34.37 35.31 -28.10
C TYR A 667 -33.81 33.92 -28.47
N ALA A 668 -32.97 33.82 -29.50
CA ALA A 668 -31.96 32.76 -29.67
C ALA A 668 -30.87 33.29 -30.62
N VAL A 669 -29.59 33.16 -30.26
CA VAL A 669 -28.46 33.64 -31.05
C VAL A 669 -27.50 32.49 -31.32
N SER A 670 -27.16 32.29 -32.59
CA SER A 670 -26.14 31.32 -32.96
C SER A 670 -24.74 31.90 -32.80
N ILE A 671 -23.89 31.18 -32.08
CA ILE A 671 -22.50 31.55 -31.86
C ILE A 671 -21.67 31.07 -33.07
N PRO A 672 -21.03 31.97 -33.81
CA PRO A 672 -20.20 31.58 -34.95
C PRO A 672 -18.91 30.87 -34.49
N GLU A 673 -18.38 29.97 -35.34
CA GLU A 673 -17.03 29.37 -35.22
C GLU A 673 -16.75 28.51 -33.97
N VAL A 674 -17.77 27.86 -33.39
CA VAL A 674 -17.59 26.95 -32.25
C VAL A 674 -16.83 25.67 -32.64
N ALA A 675 -15.62 25.49 -32.10
CA ALA A 675 -14.78 24.32 -32.39
C ALA A 675 -15.07 23.12 -31.46
N SER A 676 -15.75 23.31 -30.33
CA SER A 676 -16.03 22.26 -29.36
C SER A 676 -17.24 22.58 -28.47
N PHE A 677 -17.78 21.56 -27.79
CA PHE A 677 -18.79 21.75 -26.74
C PHE A 677 -18.33 22.76 -25.68
N SER A 678 -17.06 22.70 -25.29
CA SER A 678 -16.48 23.59 -24.29
C SER A 678 -16.48 25.06 -24.73
N ASP A 679 -16.37 25.34 -26.02
CA ASP A 679 -16.44 26.71 -26.53
C ASP A 679 -17.86 27.24 -26.41
N CYS A 680 -18.87 26.44 -26.79
CA CYS A 680 -20.29 26.77 -26.61
C CYS A 680 -20.65 27.00 -25.13
N TYR A 681 -20.17 26.11 -24.26
CA TYR A 681 -20.34 26.21 -22.81
C TYR A 681 -19.76 27.52 -22.25
N ARG A 682 -18.51 27.86 -22.61
CA ARG A 682 -17.86 29.10 -22.14
C ARG A 682 -18.52 30.35 -22.69
N SER A 683 -18.93 30.33 -23.95
CA SER A 683 -19.65 31.44 -24.57
C SER A 683 -20.99 31.71 -23.87
N CYS A 684 -21.69 30.68 -23.42
CA CYS A 684 -22.90 30.86 -22.61
C CYS A 684 -22.56 31.29 -21.17
N ALA A 685 -21.55 30.69 -20.53
CA ALA A 685 -21.20 30.97 -19.13
C ALA A 685 -20.61 32.37 -18.89
N GLY A 686 -19.92 32.96 -19.87
CA GLY A 686 -19.14 34.19 -19.71
C GLY A 686 -19.56 35.37 -20.60
N SER A 687 -20.74 35.32 -21.24
CA SER A 687 -21.19 36.41 -22.11
C SER A 687 -21.75 37.59 -21.32
N GLU A 688 -21.14 38.76 -21.46
CA GLU A 688 -21.67 40.04 -20.99
C GLU A 688 -22.75 40.60 -21.94
N VAL A 689 -22.85 40.06 -23.15
CA VAL A 689 -23.72 40.59 -24.23
C VAL A 689 -25.10 39.94 -24.22
N ILE A 690 -25.21 38.67 -23.77
CA ILE A 690 -26.47 37.93 -23.64
C ILE A 690 -26.42 37.14 -22.32
N PRO A 691 -27.30 37.43 -21.33
CA PRO A 691 -27.39 36.64 -20.11
C PRO A 691 -27.96 35.26 -20.43
N CYS A 692 -27.09 34.32 -20.78
CA CYS A 692 -27.46 33.02 -21.30
C CYS A 692 -28.03 32.13 -20.19
N GLU A 693 -29.27 31.68 -20.37
CA GLU A 693 -29.98 30.75 -19.49
C GLU A 693 -30.03 29.34 -20.09
N ILE A 694 -30.06 29.22 -21.41
CA ILE A 694 -30.10 27.93 -22.11
C ILE A 694 -29.19 27.98 -23.34
N PHE A 695 -28.49 26.88 -23.61
CA PHE A 695 -27.80 26.67 -24.88
C PHE A 695 -28.08 25.29 -25.48
N THR A 696 -27.95 25.20 -26.80
CA THR A 696 -27.97 23.94 -27.54
C THR A 696 -26.64 23.77 -28.25
N PHE A 697 -26.04 22.58 -28.13
CA PHE A 697 -24.87 22.17 -28.89
C PHE A 697 -25.24 21.01 -29.84
N CYS A 698 -24.89 21.16 -31.12
CA CYS A 698 -25.15 20.18 -32.17
C CYS A 698 -23.84 19.75 -32.83
N GLN A 699 -23.66 18.44 -33.04
CA GLN A 699 -22.48 17.88 -33.70
C GLN A 699 -22.87 17.05 -34.92
N ASN A 700 -22.83 17.67 -36.11
CA ASN A 700 -23.14 17.03 -37.38
C ASN A 700 -21.85 16.75 -38.15
N GLY A 701 -21.20 15.61 -37.88
CA GLY A 701 -19.91 15.26 -38.49
C GLY A 701 -18.80 16.22 -38.04
N ASN A 702 -18.21 16.97 -38.97
CA ASN A 702 -17.19 18.00 -38.69
C ASN A 702 -17.79 19.38 -38.39
N GLU A 703 -19.08 19.58 -38.67
CA GLU A 703 -19.77 20.86 -38.49
C GLU A 703 -20.39 20.89 -37.08
N LYS A 704 -20.08 21.96 -36.33
CA LYS A 704 -20.51 22.15 -34.96
C LYS A 704 -21.31 23.45 -34.89
N GLN A 705 -22.50 23.38 -34.29
CA GLN A 705 -23.38 24.52 -34.14
C GLN A 705 -23.71 24.73 -32.66
N CYS A 706 -23.77 26.00 -32.26
CA CYS A 706 -24.09 26.42 -30.90
C CYS A 706 -25.12 27.54 -30.96
N THR A 707 -26.23 27.37 -30.25
CA THR A 707 -27.28 28.39 -30.15
C THR A 707 -27.57 28.67 -28.68
N VAL A 708 -27.58 29.94 -28.29
CA VAL A 708 -27.77 30.39 -26.90
C VAL A 708 -29.03 31.26 -26.78
N THR A 709 -29.68 31.25 -25.62
CA THR A 709 -30.84 32.10 -25.30
C THR A 709 -30.85 32.50 -23.82
N ASN A 710 -31.54 33.59 -23.50
CA ASN A 710 -31.85 34.04 -22.14
C ASN A 710 -33.26 33.60 -21.68
N MET A 711 -33.96 32.77 -22.46
CA MET A 711 -35.26 32.19 -22.08
C MET A 711 -35.10 31.04 -21.08
N THR A 712 -36.09 30.87 -20.21
CA THR A 712 -36.15 29.79 -19.22
C THR A 712 -36.70 28.48 -19.81
N ASP A 713 -36.49 27.35 -19.11
CA ASP A 713 -36.89 26.02 -19.60
C ASP A 713 -38.40 25.93 -19.88
N SER A 714 -39.22 26.60 -19.06
CA SER A 714 -40.67 26.66 -19.24
C SER A 714 -41.11 27.46 -20.47
N GLN A 715 -40.28 28.41 -20.93
CA GLN A 715 -40.56 29.28 -22.08
C GLN A 715 -40.17 28.64 -23.41
N ILE A 716 -39.18 27.73 -23.41
CA ILE A 716 -38.64 27.14 -24.65
C ILE A 716 -39.37 25.88 -25.12
N ALA A 717 -40.33 25.35 -24.35
CA ALA A 717 -40.99 24.08 -24.65
C ALA A 717 -41.62 24.02 -26.06
N SER A 718 -42.11 25.17 -26.58
CA SER A 718 -42.67 25.30 -27.93
C SER A 718 -41.65 25.55 -29.04
N TYR A 719 -40.37 25.75 -28.70
CA TYR A 719 -39.30 26.19 -29.60
C TYR A 719 -38.17 25.16 -29.75
N LEU A 720 -38.41 23.93 -29.28
CA LEU A 720 -37.51 22.81 -29.41
C LEU A 720 -37.94 21.88 -30.55
N THR A 721 -37.07 21.75 -31.55
CA THR A 721 -37.22 20.78 -32.63
C THR A 721 -36.40 19.52 -32.35
N THR A 722 -36.78 18.39 -32.93
CA THR A 722 -36.05 17.12 -32.75
C THR A 722 -34.85 17.06 -33.69
N ASP A 723 -33.66 16.84 -33.14
CA ASP A 723 -32.42 16.59 -33.86
C ASP A 723 -31.52 15.67 -33.01
N GLU A 724 -31.30 14.44 -33.48
CA GLU A 724 -30.59 13.38 -32.75
C GLU A 724 -29.12 13.72 -32.46
N ASN A 725 -28.54 14.67 -33.20
CA ASN A 725 -27.15 15.09 -33.05
C ASN A 725 -27.00 16.31 -32.11
N CYS A 726 -28.08 16.73 -31.46
CA CYS A 726 -28.13 17.92 -30.62
C CYS A 726 -28.50 17.60 -29.17
N LYS A 727 -27.99 18.44 -28.26
CA LYS A 727 -28.31 18.43 -26.84
C LYS A 727 -28.55 19.84 -26.34
N THR A 728 -29.59 20.02 -25.53
CA THR A 728 -29.97 21.30 -24.93
C THR A 728 -29.69 21.28 -23.43
N PHE A 729 -29.09 22.36 -22.94
CA PHE A 729 -28.63 22.53 -21.57
C PHE A 729 -29.19 23.82 -20.98
N ALA A 730 -29.69 23.77 -19.74
CA ALA A 730 -30.19 24.93 -19.00
C ALA A 730 -29.34 25.21 -17.77
N LYS A 731 -29.25 26.47 -17.37
CA LYS A 731 -28.47 26.90 -16.21
C LYS A 731 -29.04 26.29 -14.92
N SER A 732 -28.16 25.80 -14.05
CA SER A 732 -28.54 25.38 -12.70
C SER A 732 -28.58 26.59 -11.78
N HIS A 733 -29.73 26.82 -11.15
CA HIS A 733 -29.90 27.89 -10.15
C HIS A 733 -29.70 27.40 -8.71
N LEU A 734 -29.39 26.13 -8.49
CA LEU A 734 -29.26 25.57 -7.15
C LEU A 734 -28.08 26.20 -6.39
N SER A 735 -27.01 26.58 -7.11
CA SER A 735 -25.86 27.33 -6.57
C SER A 735 -26.20 28.75 -6.09
N ASP A 736 -27.33 29.30 -6.53
CA ASP A 736 -27.77 30.65 -6.17
C ASP A 736 -28.37 30.71 -4.75
N TYR A 737 -28.50 29.57 -4.09
CA TYR A 737 -29.06 29.43 -2.74
C TYR A 737 -28.02 28.92 -1.74
N SER A 738 -28.12 29.37 -0.50
CA SER A 738 -27.44 28.84 0.68
C SER A 738 -28.37 27.88 1.42
N ILE A 739 -27.82 26.75 1.89
CA ILE A 739 -28.60 25.71 2.57
C ILE A 739 -28.62 25.90 4.09
N LYS A 740 -29.80 25.77 4.68
CA LYS A 740 -30.04 25.70 6.13
C LYS A 740 -30.55 24.30 6.45
N ARG A 741 -29.61 23.46 6.89
CA ARG A 741 -29.88 22.04 7.11
C ARG A 741 -30.81 21.77 8.28
N ASN A 742 -31.57 20.69 8.20
CA ASN A 742 -32.43 20.17 9.25
C ASN A 742 -33.51 21.16 9.74
N ARG A 743 -34.09 21.92 8.80
CA ARG A 743 -35.06 22.97 9.08
C ARG A 743 -36.23 22.88 8.10
N LYS A 744 -37.42 23.27 8.55
CA LYS A 744 -38.60 23.46 7.70
C LYS A 744 -39.42 24.68 8.11
N PHE A 745 -40.23 25.22 7.21
CA PHE A 745 -41.10 26.35 7.52
C PHE A 745 -42.26 25.92 8.42
N LYS A 746 -42.54 26.69 9.48
CA LYS A 746 -43.74 26.51 10.30
C LYS A 746 -45.02 26.76 9.48
N LYS A 747 -44.93 27.70 8.52
CA LYS A 747 -46.00 28.03 7.58
C LYS A 747 -45.41 28.21 6.18
N LYS A 748 -45.86 27.38 5.25
CA LYS A 748 -45.45 27.41 3.83
C LYS A 748 -46.28 28.45 3.08
N THR A 749 -45.70 29.11 2.07
CA THR A 749 -46.44 30.04 1.20
C THR A 749 -47.12 29.32 0.04
N THR A 750 -46.62 28.15 -0.36
CA THR A 750 -47.25 27.30 -1.37
C THR A 750 -47.56 25.88 -0.87
N THR A 751 -48.43 25.18 -1.59
CA THR A 751 -48.56 23.73 -1.49
C THR A 751 -47.30 23.04 -2.01
N SER A 752 -47.01 21.83 -1.52
CA SER A 752 -45.87 21.04 -2.00
C SER A 752 -46.02 20.69 -3.48
N PHE A 753 -44.92 20.83 -4.23
CA PHE A 753 -44.74 20.42 -5.61
C PHE A 753 -43.90 19.14 -5.68
N ASP A 754 -44.17 18.28 -6.65
CA ASP A 754 -43.38 17.08 -6.97
C ASP A 754 -42.26 17.45 -7.95
N PHE A 755 -41.33 18.27 -7.47
CA PHE A 755 -40.15 18.69 -8.21
C PHE A 755 -38.93 18.08 -7.55
N ASP A 756 -37.97 17.63 -8.36
CA ASP A 756 -36.62 17.40 -7.85
C ASP A 756 -35.98 18.72 -7.38
N LEU A 757 -34.87 18.62 -6.68
CA LEU A 757 -34.24 19.75 -6.02
C LEU A 757 -33.79 20.85 -7.00
N GLU A 758 -33.24 20.47 -8.15
CA GLU A 758 -32.77 21.40 -9.20
C GLU A 758 -33.94 22.16 -9.83
N ARG A 759 -35.03 21.44 -10.10
CA ARG A 759 -36.27 22.02 -10.62
C ARG A 759 -36.96 22.89 -9.56
N CYS A 760 -36.85 22.55 -8.28
CA CYS A 760 -37.33 23.38 -7.18
C CYS A 760 -36.58 24.72 -7.13
N ALA A 761 -35.25 24.69 -7.18
CA ALA A 761 -34.42 25.90 -7.22
C ALA A 761 -34.70 26.76 -8.45
N THR A 762 -34.80 26.15 -9.63
CA THR A 762 -35.09 26.87 -10.89
C THR A 762 -36.47 27.53 -10.87
N ASN A 763 -37.50 26.84 -10.37
CA ASN A 763 -38.83 27.44 -10.27
C ASN A 763 -38.89 28.52 -9.18
N CYS A 764 -38.18 28.34 -8.07
CA CYS A 764 -38.08 29.38 -7.06
C CYS A 764 -37.36 30.61 -7.62
N PHE A 765 -36.28 30.43 -8.37
CA PHE A 765 -35.48 31.51 -8.95
C PHE A 765 -36.30 32.38 -9.91
N ASN A 766 -37.15 31.74 -10.71
CA ASN A 766 -37.96 32.40 -11.73
C ASN A 766 -39.32 32.90 -11.21
N SER A 767 -39.64 32.68 -9.94
CA SER A 767 -40.92 33.05 -9.33
C SER A 767 -40.75 34.27 -8.43
N GLU A 768 -41.42 35.38 -8.75
CA GLU A 768 -41.48 36.56 -7.88
C GLU A 768 -42.10 36.24 -6.49
N ASP A 769 -42.95 35.21 -6.42
CA ASP A 769 -43.57 34.74 -5.18
C ASP A 769 -42.66 33.85 -4.32
N CYS A 770 -41.43 33.52 -4.76
CA CYS A 770 -40.52 32.64 -4.04
C CYS A 770 -39.35 33.42 -3.41
N LEU A 771 -39.41 33.60 -2.10
CA LEU A 771 -38.31 34.23 -1.33
C LEU A 771 -37.26 33.19 -0.88
N SER A 772 -37.70 31.96 -0.64
CA SER A 772 -36.88 30.81 -0.30
C SER A 772 -37.70 29.54 -0.52
N PHE A 773 -37.06 28.37 -0.51
CA PHE A 773 -37.77 27.10 -0.66
C PHE A 773 -37.31 26.05 0.35
N GLU A 774 -38.23 25.19 0.74
CA GLU A 774 -38.01 24.00 1.56
C GLU A 774 -38.05 22.77 0.66
N TYR A 775 -37.11 21.85 0.87
CA TYR A 775 -37.09 20.55 0.22
C TYR A 775 -37.14 19.42 1.25
N SER A 776 -38.17 18.59 1.17
CA SER A 776 -38.51 17.59 2.18
C SER A 776 -39.01 16.31 1.49
N HIS A 777 -38.32 15.18 1.67
CA HIS A 777 -38.72 13.87 1.09
C HIS A 777 -39.00 13.88 -0.43
N GLY A 778 -38.20 14.60 -1.21
CA GLY A 778 -38.45 14.71 -2.66
C GLY A 778 -39.56 15.67 -3.05
N GLN A 779 -40.11 16.44 -2.10
CA GLN A 779 -41.11 17.46 -2.34
C GLN A 779 -40.55 18.86 -2.10
N CYS A 780 -40.92 19.78 -2.98
CA CYS A 780 -40.54 21.18 -2.98
C CYS A 780 -41.69 22.04 -2.44
N SER A 781 -41.43 23.03 -1.60
CA SER A 781 -42.44 24.04 -1.24
C SER A 781 -41.80 25.39 -1.02
N PHE A 782 -42.45 26.46 -1.48
CA PHE A 782 -41.93 27.81 -1.28
C PHE A 782 -42.29 28.32 0.11
N GLY A 783 -41.40 29.16 0.63
CA GLY A 783 -41.51 29.79 1.94
C GLY A 783 -41.24 31.29 1.88
N GLY A 784 -41.53 31.95 3.01
CA GLY A 784 -41.18 33.36 3.21
C GLY A 784 -39.70 33.55 3.55
N TYR A 785 -39.34 34.70 4.13
CA TYR A 785 -37.98 34.90 4.64
C TYR A 785 -37.63 33.88 5.71
N PHE A 786 -36.40 33.37 5.66
CA PHE A 786 -35.87 32.50 6.70
C PHE A 786 -35.62 33.28 7.99
N SER A 787 -36.19 32.82 9.10
CA SER A 787 -35.84 33.25 10.44
C SER A 787 -36.05 32.14 11.46
N GLU A 788 -35.39 32.21 12.61
CA GLU A 788 -35.60 31.26 13.72
C GLU A 788 -37.07 31.26 14.21
N GLU A 789 -37.78 32.38 14.06
CA GLU A 789 -39.19 32.49 14.44
C GLU A 789 -40.13 31.80 13.45
N THR A 790 -39.79 31.82 12.15
CA THR A 790 -40.63 31.29 11.06
C THR A 790 -40.34 29.81 10.74
N THR A 791 -39.28 29.25 11.31
CA THR A 791 -38.80 27.89 11.03
C THR A 791 -38.77 27.01 12.28
N GLN A 792 -38.70 25.69 12.07
CA GLN A 792 -38.54 24.70 13.14
C GLN A 792 -37.58 23.61 12.70
N TYR A 793 -36.97 22.92 13.67
CA TYR A 793 -36.11 21.77 13.40
C TYR A 793 -36.90 20.61 12.76
N ALA A 794 -36.31 20.00 11.74
CA ALA A 794 -36.81 18.79 11.07
C ALA A 794 -35.62 18.07 10.44
N SER A 795 -35.28 16.86 10.91
CA SER A 795 -34.06 16.13 10.53
C SER A 795 -34.02 15.60 9.09
N ASP A 796 -35.11 15.78 8.34
CA ASP A 796 -35.38 15.21 7.03
C ASP A 796 -35.75 16.28 5.97
N SER A 797 -35.50 17.55 6.32
CA SER A 797 -35.92 18.72 5.57
C SER A 797 -34.82 19.78 5.58
N ASP A 798 -34.60 20.44 4.45
CA ASP A 798 -33.64 21.54 4.32
C ASP A 798 -34.33 22.78 3.71
N ILE A 799 -33.90 23.97 4.15
CA ILE A 799 -34.35 25.26 3.58
C ILE A 799 -33.23 25.87 2.76
N TYR A 800 -33.56 26.38 1.58
CA TYR A 800 -32.66 27.02 0.63
C TYR A 800 -33.03 28.50 0.51
N THR A 801 -32.11 29.37 0.91
CA THR A 801 -32.27 30.83 0.93
C THR A 801 -31.38 31.47 -0.13
N PRO A 802 -31.84 32.46 -0.93
CA PRO A 802 -30.99 33.14 -1.90
C PRO A 802 -29.73 33.72 -1.23
N LYS A 803 -28.56 33.53 -1.84
CA LYS A 803 -27.31 34.13 -1.37
C LYS A 803 -27.35 35.66 -1.53
N ALA A 804 -27.15 36.41 -0.46
CA ALA A 804 -27.07 37.88 -0.50
C ALA A 804 -25.83 38.36 -1.29
N SER A 805 -24.72 37.62 -1.17
CA SER A 805 -23.47 37.86 -1.90
C SER A 805 -23.64 37.92 -3.42
N ARG A 806 -24.71 37.35 -4.00
CA ARG A 806 -24.99 37.41 -5.45
C ARG A 806 -25.21 38.83 -5.97
N LYS A 807 -25.70 39.73 -5.11
CA LYS A 807 -25.93 41.14 -5.46
C LYS A 807 -24.63 41.91 -5.60
N TYR A 808 -23.50 41.32 -5.23
CA TYR A 808 -22.20 41.95 -5.23
C TYR A 808 -21.26 41.29 -6.26
N GLU A 809 -20.36 42.07 -6.83
CA GLU A 809 -19.28 41.69 -7.74
C GLU A 809 -17.95 41.78 -6.98
N LEU A 810 -17.10 40.75 -7.09
CA LEU A 810 -15.73 40.77 -6.58
C LEU A 810 -14.90 41.77 -7.40
N THR A 811 -14.42 42.82 -6.77
CA THR A 811 -13.64 43.89 -7.44
C THR A 811 -12.13 43.72 -7.29
N GLY A 812 -11.69 42.74 -6.50
CA GLY A 812 -10.30 42.28 -6.42
C GLY A 812 -9.66 42.47 -5.04
N SER A 813 -8.33 42.59 -5.02
CA SER A 813 -7.49 42.70 -3.81
C SER A 813 -7.32 44.13 -3.28
N MET A 814 -7.92 45.12 -3.94
CA MET A 814 -7.93 46.50 -3.47
C MET A 814 -9.08 46.63 -2.47
N VAL A 815 -8.77 46.90 -1.21
CA VAL A 815 -9.76 47.11 -0.14
C VAL A 815 -9.92 48.59 0.15
N VAL A 816 -11.15 49.01 0.42
CA VAL A 816 -11.49 50.39 0.75
C VAL A 816 -11.04 50.69 2.19
N TYR A 817 -10.31 51.79 2.37
CA TYR A 817 -9.78 52.16 3.69
C TYR A 817 -10.85 52.73 4.64
N GLU A 818 -11.82 53.47 4.10
CA GLU A 818 -12.87 54.11 4.90
C GLU A 818 -14.06 53.15 5.13
N VAL A 819 -14.12 52.60 6.34
CA VAL A 819 -15.14 51.63 6.75
C VAL A 819 -16.25 52.29 7.58
N LEU A 820 -17.50 51.95 7.28
CA LEU A 820 -18.70 52.36 8.02
C LEU A 820 -18.83 51.59 9.33
N ASN A 821 -18.60 50.27 9.28
CA ASN A 821 -18.67 49.36 10.42
C ASN A 821 -17.82 48.12 10.14
N THR A 822 -17.34 47.48 11.21
CA THR A 822 -16.62 46.21 11.12
C THR A 822 -17.27 45.19 12.05
N GLU A 823 -17.77 44.11 11.47
CA GLU A 823 -18.27 42.94 12.22
C GLU A 823 -17.30 41.78 12.07
N LEU A 824 -17.15 40.98 13.12
CA LEU A 824 -16.25 39.83 13.14
C LEU A 824 -17.03 38.52 13.11
N GLU A 825 -16.37 37.44 12.68
CA GLU A 825 -16.93 36.06 12.67
C GLU A 825 -18.16 35.88 11.78
N LEU A 826 -18.27 36.73 10.75
CA LEU A 826 -19.25 36.55 9.68
C LEU A 826 -18.61 35.77 8.53
N ASP A 827 -19.41 34.96 7.85
CA ASP A 827 -19.10 34.47 6.51
C ASP A 827 -19.40 35.56 5.45
N ILE A 828 -18.99 35.31 4.21
CA ILE A 828 -19.15 36.29 3.12
C ILE A 828 -20.62 36.61 2.82
N ASP A 829 -21.52 35.64 2.97
CA ASP A 829 -22.94 35.81 2.64
C ASP A 829 -23.66 36.58 3.76
N GLN A 830 -23.32 36.31 5.02
CA GLN A 830 -23.72 37.09 6.18
C GLN A 830 -23.21 38.52 6.11
N CYS A 831 -21.97 38.71 5.64
CA CYS A 831 -21.40 40.04 5.42
C CYS A 831 -22.16 40.82 4.33
N ALA A 832 -22.47 40.15 3.22
CA ALA A 832 -23.28 40.74 2.15
C ALA A 832 -24.70 41.06 2.60
N ALA A 833 -25.36 40.16 3.34
CA ALA A 833 -26.69 40.40 3.91
C ALA A 833 -26.67 41.58 4.89
N LEU A 834 -25.62 41.69 5.70
CA LEU A 834 -25.44 42.81 6.60
C LEU A 834 -25.27 44.13 5.84
N CYS A 835 -24.52 44.13 4.73
CA CYS A 835 -24.38 45.30 3.86
C CYS A 835 -25.72 45.68 3.20
N ASP A 836 -26.48 44.71 2.72
CA ASP A 836 -27.80 44.92 2.10
C ASP A 836 -28.79 45.58 3.06
N ASP A 837 -28.84 45.11 4.31
CA ASP A 837 -29.76 45.59 5.33
C ASP A 837 -29.23 46.83 6.10
N TRP A 838 -28.05 47.35 5.71
CA TRP A 838 -27.40 48.48 6.39
C TRP A 838 -28.05 49.82 6.04
N GLU A 839 -29.17 50.12 6.68
CA GLU A 839 -29.74 51.46 6.73
C GLU A 839 -29.32 52.17 8.03
N SER A 840 -28.34 53.06 7.94
CA SER A 840 -27.95 53.85 9.11
C SER A 840 -29.05 54.84 9.50
N THR A 841 -29.47 54.83 10.77
CA THR A 841 -30.02 56.02 11.43
C THR A 841 -28.96 57.12 11.43
N GLY A 842 -28.79 57.83 10.31
CA GLY A 842 -27.88 58.97 10.22
C GLY A 842 -27.04 59.19 8.96
N GLY A 843 -27.13 58.40 7.88
CA GLY A 843 -26.94 58.99 6.54
C GLY A 843 -25.93 58.40 5.53
N GLN A 844 -25.44 57.16 5.65
CA GLN A 844 -24.82 56.48 4.50
C GLN A 844 -25.21 54.99 4.46
N ALA A 845 -25.76 54.56 3.32
CA ALA A 845 -26.05 53.15 3.03
C ALA A 845 -24.78 52.43 2.57
N CYS A 846 -24.66 51.13 2.88
CA CYS A 846 -23.54 50.33 2.42
C CYS A 846 -23.61 50.12 0.90
N LYS A 847 -22.49 50.35 0.20
CA LYS A 847 -22.37 50.19 -1.27
C LYS A 847 -21.39 49.09 -1.66
N SER A 848 -20.41 48.82 -0.80
CA SER A 848 -19.45 47.74 -0.95
C SER A 848 -18.98 47.28 0.42
N PHE A 849 -18.37 46.10 0.50
CA PHE A 849 -17.74 45.63 1.73
C PHE A 849 -16.38 45.02 1.44
N ASN A 850 -15.44 45.16 2.38
CA ASN A 850 -14.24 44.32 2.39
C ASN A 850 -14.51 43.08 3.23
N PHE A 851 -14.23 41.92 2.68
CA PHE A 851 -14.29 40.66 3.41
C PHE A 851 -12.87 40.12 3.59
N CYS A 852 -12.47 39.97 4.85
CA CYS A 852 -11.25 39.28 5.24
C CYS A 852 -11.63 37.88 5.74
N PRO A 853 -11.23 36.80 5.04
CA PRO A 853 -11.50 35.44 5.47
C PRO A 853 -10.81 35.14 6.80
N LYS A 854 -11.27 34.08 7.48
CA LYS A 854 -10.74 33.65 8.75
C LYS A 854 -9.28 33.17 8.57
N GLY A 855 -8.35 33.78 9.30
CA GLY A 855 -6.94 33.38 9.39
C GLY A 855 -6.51 33.35 10.85
N ILE A 856 -5.26 33.74 11.19
CA ILE A 856 -4.88 34.00 12.59
C ILE A 856 -5.83 35.03 13.26
N LYS A 857 -6.32 35.98 12.47
CA LYS A 857 -7.37 36.90 12.88
C LYS A 857 -8.74 36.30 12.54
N LYS A 858 -9.73 36.55 13.39
CA LYS A 858 -11.14 36.24 13.11
C LYS A 858 -11.54 36.84 11.74
N SER A 859 -12.47 36.19 11.03
CA SER A 859 -13.00 36.80 9.80
C SER A 859 -13.54 38.18 10.11
N ALA A 860 -13.36 39.11 9.18
CA ALA A 860 -13.80 40.49 9.33
C ALA A 860 -14.61 40.91 8.12
N CYS A 861 -15.78 41.48 8.40
CA CYS A 861 -16.68 42.08 7.45
C CYS A 861 -16.64 43.59 7.66
N GLU A 862 -16.06 44.33 6.72
CA GLU A 862 -15.93 45.78 6.78
C GLU A 862 -16.88 46.41 5.77
N LEU A 863 -17.99 46.97 6.26
CA LEU A 863 -18.98 47.64 5.42
C LEU A 863 -18.46 49.00 4.98
N THR A 864 -18.72 49.41 3.74
CA THR A 864 -18.24 50.70 3.23
C THR A 864 -19.29 51.39 2.36
N ALA A 865 -19.27 52.72 2.35
CA ALA A 865 -20.12 53.55 1.47
C ALA A 865 -19.46 53.84 0.12
N TYR A 866 -18.26 53.28 -0.14
CA TYR A 866 -17.40 53.69 -1.23
C TYR A 866 -17.10 52.55 -2.19
N SER A 867 -16.59 52.89 -3.37
CA SER A 867 -16.31 51.96 -4.46
C SER A 867 -14.84 52.06 -4.84
N VAL A 868 -14.17 50.93 -5.00
CA VAL A 868 -12.81 50.83 -5.52
C VAL A 868 -12.72 51.25 -6.99
N LYS A 869 -13.84 51.26 -7.72
CA LYS A 869 -13.94 51.80 -9.09
C LYS A 869 -13.87 53.34 -9.11
N ASN A 870 -14.10 54.02 -7.97
CA ASN A 870 -13.97 55.48 -7.88
C ASN A 870 -12.52 55.87 -7.57
N GLN A 871 -11.90 56.66 -8.47
CA GLN A 871 -10.52 57.13 -8.32
C GLN A 871 -10.27 58.03 -7.10
N GLN A 872 -11.32 58.57 -6.47
CA GLN A 872 -11.22 59.39 -5.26
C GLN A 872 -11.28 58.55 -3.96
N THR A 873 -11.60 57.26 -4.04
CA THR A 873 -11.68 56.39 -2.87
C THR A 873 -10.28 55.93 -2.46
N LEU A 874 -9.95 56.12 -1.18
CA LEU A 874 -8.69 55.63 -0.62
C LEU A 874 -8.73 54.10 -0.50
N THR A 875 -7.83 53.43 -1.20
CA THR A 875 -7.75 51.96 -1.24
C THR A 875 -6.35 51.48 -0.90
N ASN A 876 -6.24 50.33 -0.23
CA ASN A 876 -4.98 49.63 -0.02
C ASN A 876 -5.03 48.24 -0.67
N LYS A 877 -3.89 47.76 -1.17
CA LYS A 877 -3.77 46.40 -1.67
C LYS A 877 -3.66 45.43 -0.50
N SER A 878 -4.49 44.39 -0.48
CA SER A 878 -4.46 43.30 0.49
C SER A 878 -4.29 41.96 -0.21
N ASP A 879 -3.36 41.13 0.27
CA ASP A 879 -3.14 39.79 -0.28
C ASP A 879 -4.06 38.72 0.33
N ILE A 880 -4.93 39.13 1.28
CA ILE A 880 -5.80 38.27 2.09
C ILE A 880 -7.27 38.73 2.00
N CYS A 881 -7.52 40.04 2.05
CA CYS A 881 -8.89 40.58 2.05
C CYS A 881 -9.30 41.02 0.65
N HIS A 882 -10.59 40.91 0.35
CA HIS A 882 -11.16 41.22 -0.95
C HIS A 882 -12.31 42.21 -0.82
N ASN A 883 -12.49 43.09 -1.80
CA ASN A 883 -13.64 44.00 -1.85
C ASN A 883 -14.74 43.47 -2.78
N TYR A 884 -15.99 43.70 -2.38
CA TYR A 884 -17.20 43.29 -3.08
C TYR A 884 -18.17 44.47 -3.21
N GLU A 885 -18.58 44.81 -4.44
CA GLU A 885 -19.45 45.97 -4.74
C GLU A 885 -20.80 45.57 -5.30
N ILE A 886 -21.86 46.31 -5.01
CA ILE A 886 -23.19 46.00 -5.54
C ILE A 886 -23.22 46.05 -7.09
N LYS A 887 -23.83 45.05 -7.72
CA LYS A 887 -24.07 44.98 -9.16
C LYS A 887 -25.14 46.01 -9.54
N VAL A 888 -24.78 47.02 -10.32
CA VAL A 888 -25.75 48.00 -10.82
C VAL A 888 -26.63 47.34 -11.88
N GLN A 889 -27.89 47.02 -11.54
CA GLN A 889 -28.90 46.74 -12.55
C GLN A 889 -29.31 48.05 -13.22
N HIS A 890 -29.14 48.16 -14.54
CA HIS A 890 -29.84 49.17 -15.34
C HIS A 890 -31.34 48.84 -15.34
N LEU A 891 -32.04 49.22 -14.28
CA LEU A 891 -33.49 49.31 -14.28
C LEU A 891 -33.89 50.69 -14.78
N HIS A 892 -34.77 50.69 -15.78
CA HIS A 892 -35.43 51.85 -16.33
C HIS A 892 -35.98 52.78 -15.23
N GLU A 893 -35.40 53.97 -15.11
CA GLU A 893 -36.12 55.15 -14.67
C GLU A 893 -36.19 56.12 -15.85
N GLU A 894 -37.42 56.51 -16.18
CA GLU A 894 -37.74 57.56 -17.13
C GLU A 894 -37.02 58.85 -16.75
N ASP A 895 -36.09 59.29 -17.59
CA ASP A 895 -35.94 60.73 -17.78
C ASP A 895 -35.56 61.05 -19.23
N SER A 896 -36.53 61.70 -19.87
CA SER A 896 -36.50 62.22 -21.23
C SER A 896 -35.27 63.08 -21.55
N LYS A 897 -34.49 62.65 -22.54
CA LYS A 897 -33.93 63.48 -23.63
C LYS A 897 -33.24 62.58 -24.67
N HIS A 898 -33.73 62.63 -25.91
CA HIS A 898 -32.98 62.17 -27.08
C HIS A 898 -31.65 62.93 -27.19
N PRO A 899 -30.57 62.21 -27.55
CA PRO A 899 -29.73 62.66 -28.64
C PRO A 899 -29.52 61.56 -29.70
N GLU A 900 -29.24 62.05 -30.89
CA GLU A 900 -29.20 61.37 -32.18
C GLU A 900 -28.16 60.26 -32.30
N SER A 901 -28.43 59.41 -33.29
CA SER A 901 -27.54 58.44 -33.94
C SER A 901 -26.05 58.76 -33.87
N LEU A 902 -25.28 57.84 -33.30
CA LEU A 902 -23.83 57.76 -33.51
C LEU A 902 -23.47 56.36 -34.01
N GLU A 903 -23.25 56.30 -35.33
CA GLU A 903 -22.57 55.20 -36.01
C GLU A 903 -21.22 54.92 -35.32
N PHE A 904 -21.05 53.71 -34.78
CA PHE A 904 -19.76 53.28 -34.26
C PHE A 904 -18.90 52.78 -35.43
N LYS A 905 -17.97 53.64 -35.88
CA LYS A 905 -16.89 53.27 -36.81
C LYS A 905 -15.91 52.33 -36.11
N ALA A 906 -15.74 51.13 -36.66
CA ALA A 906 -14.65 50.23 -36.32
C ALA A 906 -13.29 50.91 -36.59
N ALA A 907 -12.51 51.12 -35.53
CA ALA A 907 -11.11 51.46 -35.63
C ALA A 907 -10.29 50.18 -35.82
N GLY A 908 -9.82 49.95 -37.05
CA GLY A 908 -8.90 48.87 -37.37
C GLY A 908 -7.52 49.09 -36.76
N VAL A 909 -6.95 48.02 -36.20
CA VAL A 909 -5.53 47.93 -35.85
C VAL A 909 -4.91 46.80 -36.69
N ASN A 910 -3.92 47.16 -37.48
CA ASN A 910 -3.21 46.31 -38.44
C ASN A 910 -2.43 45.18 -37.74
N PHE A 911 -2.80 43.92 -38.00
CA PHE A 911 -2.10 42.70 -37.59
C PHE A 911 -1.29 42.12 -38.75
N ASN A 912 -0.12 42.66 -39.08
CA ASN A 912 0.69 42.11 -40.19
C ASN A 912 2.21 42.07 -40.00
N GLU A 913 2.71 41.97 -38.76
CA GLU A 913 4.17 41.81 -38.53
C GLU A 913 4.59 40.64 -37.61
N SER A 914 3.67 39.76 -37.19
CA SER A 914 4.02 38.62 -36.30
C SER A 914 3.99 37.24 -36.96
N PHE A 915 3.62 37.15 -38.24
CA PHE A 915 3.51 35.87 -38.96
C PHE A 915 4.85 35.32 -39.51
N GLY A 916 5.92 36.11 -39.46
CA GLY A 916 7.24 35.73 -39.99
C GLY A 916 8.07 34.79 -39.10
N TYR A 917 7.81 34.75 -37.79
CA TYR A 917 8.62 33.96 -36.85
C TYR A 917 8.01 32.59 -36.48
N ALA A 918 6.68 32.44 -36.58
CA ALA A 918 5.99 31.18 -36.29
C ALA A 918 6.15 30.12 -37.40
N PHE A 919 6.40 30.54 -38.64
CA PHE A 919 6.54 29.64 -39.80
C PHE A 919 7.92 28.98 -39.90
N LEU A 920 8.94 29.53 -39.23
CA LEU A 920 10.32 29.01 -39.26
C LEU A 920 10.56 27.92 -38.20
N LEU A 921 9.80 27.91 -37.10
CA LEU A 921 9.89 26.88 -36.06
C LEU A 921 9.09 25.60 -36.40
N THR A 922 8.03 25.73 -37.21
CA THR A 922 7.22 24.59 -37.67
C THR A 922 7.95 23.72 -38.70
N ILE A 923 8.82 24.30 -39.53
CA ILE A 923 9.59 23.56 -40.54
C ILE A 923 10.75 22.75 -39.91
N VAL A 924 11.34 23.22 -38.80
CA VAL A 924 12.37 22.47 -38.07
C VAL A 924 11.74 21.35 -37.21
N GLY A 925 10.56 21.58 -36.64
CA GLY A 925 9.81 20.55 -35.88
C GLY A 925 9.31 19.39 -36.76
N LEU A 926 8.98 19.65 -38.02
CA LEU A 926 8.48 18.64 -38.96
C LEU A 926 9.56 17.68 -39.51
N PHE A 927 10.85 18.06 -39.50
CA PHE A 927 11.94 17.17 -39.92
C PHE A 927 12.46 16.25 -38.81
N VAL A 928 12.23 16.57 -37.53
CA VAL A 928 12.63 15.71 -36.40
C VAL A 928 11.55 14.69 -36.03
N GLY A 929 10.27 14.99 -36.31
CA GLY A 929 9.13 14.13 -35.95
C GLY A 929 8.80 12.96 -36.89
N PHE A 930 9.48 12.83 -38.04
CA PHE A 930 9.10 11.86 -39.09
C PHE A 930 10.07 10.68 -39.29
N SER A 931 11.12 10.55 -38.46
CA SER A 931 11.99 9.36 -38.47
C SER A 931 12.02 8.72 -37.09
N ILE A 932 10.93 8.01 -36.73
CA ILE A 932 10.88 6.72 -36.02
C ILE A 932 9.38 6.34 -35.91
N PRO A 933 8.87 5.53 -36.84
CA PRO A 933 8.12 4.36 -36.40
C PRO A 933 8.54 3.13 -37.21
N CYS A 934 9.64 2.51 -36.79
CA CYS A 934 9.99 1.14 -37.13
C CYS A 934 10.99 0.67 -36.09
N LEU A 935 10.51 0.04 -35.02
CA LEU A 935 11.14 -1.07 -34.31
C LEU A 935 10.20 -1.49 -33.16
N VAL A 936 9.20 -2.28 -33.53
CA VAL A 936 8.64 -3.29 -32.61
C VAL A 936 9.78 -4.26 -32.31
N ILE A 937 10.49 -4.03 -31.21
CA ILE A 937 11.43 -5.00 -30.63
C ILE A 937 10.76 -5.59 -29.39
N LYS A 938 10.43 -6.88 -29.51
CA LYS A 938 10.53 -7.90 -28.45
C LYS A 938 10.97 -7.34 -27.09
N VAL A 939 10.02 -7.17 -26.18
CA VAL A 939 10.33 -6.97 -24.76
C VAL A 939 10.90 -8.29 -24.23
N LYS A 940 12.22 -8.40 -24.31
CA LYS A 940 13.02 -9.18 -23.39
C LYS A 940 12.90 -8.45 -22.05
N SER A 941 12.41 -9.12 -21.02
CA SER A 941 12.33 -8.61 -19.65
C SER A 941 13.72 -8.15 -19.19
N SER A 942 14.02 -6.87 -19.34
CA SER A 942 15.13 -6.21 -18.68
C SER A 942 14.62 -5.82 -17.30
N MET A 943 15.14 -6.47 -16.26
CA MET A 943 15.02 -5.99 -14.89
C MET A 943 15.38 -4.51 -14.89
N ARG A 944 14.40 -3.66 -14.56
CA ARG A 944 14.62 -2.24 -14.33
C ARG A 944 15.29 -2.16 -12.96
N ASN A 945 16.47 -1.54 -12.90
CA ASN A 945 17.26 -1.33 -11.68
C ASN A 945 16.58 -0.31 -10.74
N GLY A 946 15.42 -0.67 -10.19
CA GLY A 946 14.93 -0.12 -8.92
C GLY A 946 15.31 -1.12 -7.84
N SER A 947 16.59 -1.21 -7.47
CA SER A 947 17.02 -2.18 -6.46
C SER A 947 16.54 -1.70 -5.10
N SER A 948 15.46 -2.27 -4.57
CA SER A 948 15.29 -2.30 -3.11
C SER A 948 16.46 -3.09 -2.52
N ARG A 949 17.17 -2.53 -1.54
CA ARG A 949 18.41 -3.17 -1.06
C ARG A 949 18.15 -3.84 0.28
N TRP A 950 18.25 -5.16 0.30
CA TRP A 950 18.34 -5.89 1.56
C TRP A 950 19.82 -5.93 1.96
N THR A 951 20.21 -5.07 2.90
CA THR A 951 21.59 -4.94 3.37
C THR A 951 21.77 -5.51 4.77
N LYS A 952 22.97 -6.00 5.06
CA LYS A 952 23.39 -6.41 6.41
C LYS A 952 23.25 -5.21 7.38
N GLN A 953 22.65 -5.40 8.55
CA GLN A 953 22.79 -4.43 9.64
C GLN A 953 24.22 -4.49 10.19
N VAL A 954 24.91 -3.35 10.19
CA VAL A 954 26.01 -3.12 11.12
C VAL A 954 25.34 -2.69 12.43
N GLU A 955 25.50 -3.45 13.50
CA GLU A 955 25.06 -3.03 14.83
C GLU A 955 25.60 -1.63 15.11
N MET A 956 24.70 -0.66 15.31
CA MET A 956 25.07 0.61 15.95
C MET A 956 25.38 0.28 17.41
N VAL A 957 26.67 0.10 17.69
CA VAL A 957 27.19 0.15 19.05
C VAL A 957 26.84 1.54 19.60
N ASN A 958 26.14 1.54 20.72
CA ASN A 958 25.77 2.71 21.50
C ASN A 958 27.04 3.55 21.77
N CYS A 959 27.18 4.72 21.13
CA CYS A 959 28.21 5.70 21.47
C CYS A 959 27.70 6.62 22.58
N ASP A 960 27.35 6.03 23.73
CA ASP A 960 27.26 6.72 25.01
C ASP A 960 28.41 6.21 25.88
N ASP A 961 29.63 6.70 25.60
CA ASP A 961 30.76 6.80 26.55
C ASP A 961 32.04 7.24 25.81
N ILE A 962 32.11 8.49 25.38
CA ILE A 962 33.40 9.20 25.28
C ILE A 962 33.19 10.64 25.77
N THR A 963 33.66 10.88 26.99
CA THR A 963 33.90 12.18 27.59
C THR A 963 34.96 12.96 26.80
N PHE A 964 34.59 14.14 26.27
CA PHE A 964 35.20 15.45 26.59
C PHE A 964 34.41 16.59 25.94
#